data_AF-A0A2E9H587-F1
#
_entry.id   AF-A0A2E9H587-F1
#
_cell.length_a   1.000
_cell.length_b   1.000
_cell.length_c   1.000
_cell.angle_alpha   90.00
_cell.angle_beta   90.00
_cell.angle_gamma   90.00
#
_symmetry.space_group_name_H-M   'P 1'
#
loop_
_entity.id
_entity.type
_entity.pdbx_description
1 polymer ?
#
loop_
_entity_poly.entity_id
_entity_poly.type
_entity_poly.pdbx_seq_one_letter_code
_entity_poly.pdbx_strand_id
1 'polypeptide(L)'
;MSNFKKKALACAFLAVLGSAALTNSAHAEILQYEFTSPTGEIVTKTPAEHFLNETTGIKVAVNAGIERKVRLTVYKDGEQITHLMSEKIGAGDRIDVNGQSYYGTYINIPNLDEGIYGLTVEILSSDNILVNTYKYPLMIDRTKPGINLTADGNGTYGAVTVGDVWKLGVMSSVQRYITLSGFNEYSSIVSAKVEVFGEDGELIHIKELAYSDESKNATIHFNRAGNVFPRSDLDEEFTLKFKVTDKAGNTAVKEQTAYWDDTGIAPSEPFAIGNANWTGADKDHPVPGLEGYESYTPGMTVYQNPITLVYKINKYDWHAYRQGGTSIENSLGSVREIATDLEHTYIEVVAPYGQTNHNNIRFRNFGAWSNAPSISYNMRLADEAPKSPQLVSVRYLWDDIGWGTDSRRLYQNDVPMNVSKVRLNVSPRDYSQRVYHSGVGECSVPVGDDFCEMEATNLNADEGTGGRHQRYTIIRNDDGTLRTDHHYSQIWWNDRYYPEIESERKGSTVRLFVHQPHEYDWGASIKLTSVAIHDANTGDTVPISGGKVSQKSDDFIYEYDLKSLPEGLYSLKAVAKERHGPTTELPLFEYNSDQTPPNVVIDIPNGGDISTLDDVALRLGDNIDTTPKLLSIRMTGGPGHEDVGLSWREDTETSYSLEYPVLFPSLSEGEGYTLTVVAEDSSGNRVSESADFNYVPTIVDVGGEESLVKLPHIYESVTRADGMNALFSAPLTLGDGTVIGGTYSVYATMRADAEVPLVINGQLVRPGETVDIADAY
;
A
#
# COMPACT_ATOMS: atom_id res chain seq x y z
N MET A 1 -3.64 31.06 19.45
CA MET A 1 -2.48 30.40 20.10
C MET A 1 -2.81 29.25 21.06
N SER A 2 -4.09 28.94 21.35
CA SER A 2 -4.47 27.83 22.27
C SER A 2 -4.86 26.51 21.54
N ASN A 3 -5.22 26.54 20.25
CA ASN A 3 -5.62 25.35 19.49
C ASN A 3 -4.46 24.53 18.88
N PHE A 4 -3.23 25.05 18.84
CA PHE A 4 -2.08 24.33 18.28
C PHE A 4 -1.47 23.32 19.27
N LYS A 5 -1.65 23.53 20.58
CA LYS A 5 -1.12 22.63 21.62
C LYS A 5 -1.98 21.38 21.88
N LYS A 6 -3.24 21.35 21.43
CA LYS A 6 -4.09 20.15 21.52
C LYS A 6 -3.86 19.14 20.40
N LYS A 7 -3.47 19.59 19.19
CA LYS A 7 -3.10 18.70 18.07
C LYS A 7 -1.73 18.02 18.27
N ALA A 8 -0.79 18.71 18.92
CA ALA A 8 0.52 18.15 19.24
C ALA A 8 0.49 17.08 20.34
N LEU A 9 -0.51 17.11 21.24
CA LEU A 9 -0.65 16.12 22.32
C LEU A 9 -1.28 14.79 21.86
N ALA A 10 -2.10 14.80 20.79
CA ALA A 10 -2.71 13.58 20.23
C ALA A 10 -1.73 12.81 19.32
N CYS A 11 -0.93 13.50 18.50
CA CYS A 11 0.20 12.87 17.79
C CYS A 11 1.28 12.37 18.75
N ALA A 12 1.48 13.03 19.90
CA ALA A 12 2.40 12.55 20.93
C ALA A 12 1.89 11.30 21.66
N PHE A 13 0.58 11.06 21.80
CA PHE A 13 0.08 9.83 22.43
C PHE A 13 0.19 8.59 21.52
N LEU A 14 -0.01 8.75 20.21
CA LEU A 14 0.25 7.70 19.21
C LEU A 14 1.75 7.49 18.98
N ALA A 15 2.56 8.56 19.01
CA ALA A 15 4.02 8.45 18.93
C ALA A 15 4.65 7.91 20.23
N VAL A 16 4.10 8.18 21.41
CA VAL A 16 4.59 7.61 22.68
C VAL A 16 4.20 6.14 22.82
N LEU A 17 3.09 5.69 22.23
CA LEU A 17 2.81 4.26 22.05
C LEU A 17 3.73 3.60 21.00
N GLY A 18 4.26 4.36 20.02
CA GLY A 18 5.24 3.89 19.04
C GLY A 18 6.71 3.99 19.47
N SER A 19 7.03 4.77 20.53
CA SER A 19 8.42 5.09 20.94
C SER A 19 8.76 4.65 22.37
N ALA A 20 7.78 4.28 23.19
CA ALA A 20 8.07 3.31 24.24
C ALA A 20 8.31 1.99 23.52
N ALA A 21 9.45 1.36 23.74
CA ALA A 21 9.66 -0.03 23.41
C ALA A 21 8.58 -0.87 24.13
N LEU A 22 7.38 -0.95 23.55
CA LEU A 22 6.59 -2.15 23.60
C LEU A 22 7.39 -3.12 22.74
N THR A 23 8.42 -3.69 23.35
CA THR A 23 8.94 -4.98 22.93
C THR A 23 7.71 -5.81 22.63
N ASN A 24 7.51 -6.18 21.36
CA ASN A 24 6.59 -7.26 21.00
C ASN A 24 7.17 -8.51 21.68
N SER A 25 6.90 -8.69 22.97
CA SER A 25 7.03 -9.97 23.62
C SER A 25 6.08 -10.86 22.84
N ALA A 26 6.59 -11.88 22.15
CA ALA A 26 5.74 -12.87 21.54
C ALA A 26 4.96 -13.53 22.68
N HIS A 27 3.75 -13.04 22.92
CA HIS A 27 2.98 -13.39 24.09
C HIS A 27 2.27 -14.70 23.79
N ALA A 28 2.53 -15.75 24.56
CA ALA A 28 1.53 -16.79 24.70
C ALA A 28 1.02 -16.82 26.14
N GLU A 29 -0.13 -16.16 26.30
CA GLU A 29 -1.16 -16.68 27.19
C GLU A 29 -2.55 -16.48 26.54
N ILE A 30 -2.81 -15.37 25.83
CA ILE A 30 -4.00 -15.26 24.96
C ILE A 30 -3.76 -15.97 23.63
N LEU A 31 -4.64 -16.89 23.28
CA LEU A 31 -4.62 -17.62 22.00
C LEU A 31 -5.48 -16.93 20.94
N GLN A 32 -6.62 -16.37 21.32
CA GLN A 32 -7.63 -15.84 20.40
C GLN A 32 -8.62 -14.90 21.13
N TYR A 33 -9.09 -13.87 20.40
CA TYR A 33 -10.29 -13.11 20.70
C TYR A 33 -11.45 -13.61 19.84
N GLU A 34 -12.63 -13.76 20.42
CA GLU A 34 -13.89 -14.08 19.74
C GLU A 34 -14.96 -13.04 20.13
N PHE A 35 -15.66 -12.46 19.16
CA PHE A 35 -16.72 -11.47 19.41
C PHE A 35 -17.74 -11.41 18.26
N THR A 36 -18.88 -10.76 18.53
CA THR A 36 -19.91 -10.50 17.51
C THR A 36 -19.68 -9.13 16.86
N SER A 37 -19.49 -9.11 15.54
CA SER A 37 -19.36 -7.88 14.74
C SER A 37 -20.69 -7.13 14.60
N PRO A 38 -20.70 -5.86 14.12
CA PRO A 38 -21.92 -5.08 13.96
C PRO A 38 -22.90 -5.65 12.92
N THR A 39 -22.46 -6.57 12.07
CA THR A 39 -23.30 -7.29 11.10
C THR A 39 -23.93 -8.56 11.70
N GLY A 40 -23.57 -8.94 12.93
CA GLY A 40 -24.06 -10.14 13.62
C GLY A 40 -23.22 -11.40 13.38
N GLU A 41 -22.09 -11.30 12.68
CA GLU A 41 -21.18 -12.42 12.45
C GLU A 41 -20.22 -12.62 13.64
N ILE A 42 -19.94 -13.89 13.98
CA ILE A 42 -18.89 -14.24 14.95
C ILE A 42 -17.54 -14.12 14.25
N VAL A 43 -16.68 -13.27 14.81
CA VAL A 43 -15.33 -12.99 14.29
C VAL A 43 -14.31 -13.47 15.32
N THR A 44 -13.28 -14.14 14.83
CA THR A 44 -12.11 -14.51 15.62
C THR A 44 -10.88 -13.73 15.16
N LYS A 45 -10.06 -13.30 16.12
CA LYS A 45 -8.84 -12.50 15.89
C LYS A 45 -7.70 -13.01 16.75
N THR A 46 -6.47 -12.94 16.24
CA THR A 46 -5.27 -13.22 17.03
C THR A 46 -4.89 -12.01 17.89
N PRO A 47 -4.06 -12.17 18.94
CA PRO A 47 -3.58 -11.03 19.72
C PRO A 47 -2.83 -9.95 18.91
N ALA A 48 -2.27 -10.31 17.75
CA ALA A 48 -1.63 -9.36 16.84
C ALA A 48 -2.66 -8.42 16.16
N GLU A 49 -3.90 -8.90 15.96
CA GLU A 49 -5.00 -8.16 15.36
C GLU A 49 -5.83 -7.45 16.44
N HIS A 50 -5.27 -6.37 16.98
CA HIS A 50 -5.82 -5.67 18.13
C HIS A 50 -6.95 -4.66 17.81
N PHE A 51 -7.39 -4.54 16.54
CA PHE A 51 -8.52 -3.69 16.15
C PHE A 51 -9.79 -4.53 16.07
N LEU A 52 -10.74 -4.30 16.98
CA LEU A 52 -12.00 -5.04 17.06
C LEU A 52 -13.20 -4.08 16.90
N ASN A 53 -14.29 -4.57 16.31
CA ASN A 53 -15.56 -3.84 16.21
C ASN A 53 -16.69 -4.57 16.96
N GLU A 54 -16.39 -5.04 18.18
CA GLU A 54 -17.30 -5.85 18.99
C GLU A 54 -18.58 -5.11 19.42
N THR A 55 -19.68 -5.86 19.54
CA THR A 55 -20.99 -5.35 19.99
C THR A 55 -21.56 -6.03 21.25
N THR A 56 -20.96 -7.12 21.72
CA THR A 56 -21.52 -8.00 22.77
C THR A 56 -20.55 -8.34 23.90
N GLY A 57 -19.36 -7.76 23.92
CA GLY A 57 -18.21 -8.21 24.71
C GLY A 57 -17.26 -9.09 23.89
N ILE A 58 -16.13 -9.44 24.51
CA ILE A 58 -15.04 -10.20 23.91
C ILE A 58 -14.80 -11.45 24.74
N LYS A 59 -14.85 -12.62 24.11
CA LYS A 59 -14.44 -13.88 24.70
C LYS A 59 -12.96 -14.11 24.38
N VAL A 60 -12.15 -14.26 25.42
CA VAL A 60 -10.69 -14.39 25.34
C VAL A 60 -10.31 -15.82 25.68
N ALA A 61 -9.69 -16.53 24.75
CA ALA A 61 -9.16 -17.88 24.97
C ALA A 61 -7.77 -17.80 25.57
N VAL A 62 -7.54 -18.47 26.70
CA VAL A 62 -6.31 -18.35 27.48
C VAL A 62 -5.70 -19.71 27.84
N ASN A 63 -4.41 -19.91 27.57
CA ASN A 63 -3.62 -21.09 27.97
C ASN A 63 -2.77 -20.80 29.21
N ALA A 64 -2.92 -21.60 30.27
CA ALA A 64 -2.17 -21.39 31.51
C ALA A 64 -1.61 -22.67 32.15
N GLY A 65 -2.09 -23.87 31.79
CA GLY A 65 -1.70 -25.12 32.44
C GLY A 65 -2.58 -25.50 33.63
N ILE A 66 -2.43 -26.75 34.12
CA ILE A 66 -3.23 -27.25 35.24
C ILE A 66 -2.83 -26.63 36.59
N GLU A 67 -3.74 -26.61 37.54
CA GLU A 67 -3.60 -26.02 38.88
C GLU A 67 -3.25 -24.51 38.86
N ARG A 68 -3.54 -23.83 37.74
CA ARG A 68 -3.40 -22.38 37.58
C ARG A 68 -4.74 -21.66 37.65
N LYS A 69 -4.68 -20.36 37.93
CA LYS A 69 -5.77 -19.40 37.72
C LYS A 69 -5.29 -18.31 36.78
N VAL A 70 -6.20 -17.82 35.95
CA VAL A 70 -5.93 -16.69 35.04
C VAL A 70 -6.61 -15.45 35.61
N ARG A 71 -5.89 -14.34 35.56
CA ARG A 71 -6.42 -13.04 35.93
C ARG A 71 -6.22 -12.06 34.78
N LEU A 72 -7.32 -11.53 34.24
CA LEU A 72 -7.31 -10.56 33.15
C LEU A 72 -7.78 -9.21 33.66
N THR A 73 -6.96 -8.17 33.46
CA THR A 73 -7.25 -6.79 33.84
C THR A 73 -7.28 -5.90 32.60
N VAL A 74 -8.32 -5.08 32.47
CA VAL A 74 -8.48 -4.14 31.35
C VAL A 74 -8.22 -2.73 31.85
N TYR A 75 -7.37 -2.00 31.14
CA TYR A 75 -7.00 -0.61 31.41
C TYR A 75 -7.44 0.32 30.27
N LYS A 76 -7.89 1.52 30.62
CA LYS A 76 -8.12 2.64 29.69
C LYS A 76 -7.48 3.88 30.30
N ASP A 77 -6.64 4.57 29.52
CA ASP A 77 -5.91 5.77 29.97
C ASP A 77 -5.12 5.60 31.29
N GLY A 78 -4.64 4.38 31.55
CA GLY A 78 -3.90 4.02 32.77
C GLY A 78 -4.78 3.67 33.98
N GLU A 79 -6.11 3.83 33.88
CA GLU A 79 -7.05 3.42 34.91
C GLU A 79 -7.58 2.02 34.65
N GLN A 80 -7.72 1.22 35.72
CA GLN A 80 -8.33 -0.10 35.65
C GLN A 80 -9.84 0.04 35.46
N ILE A 81 -10.36 -0.52 34.37
CA ILE A 81 -11.79 -0.52 34.03
C ILE A 81 -12.49 -1.76 34.55
N THR A 82 -11.88 -2.93 34.38
CA THR A 82 -12.40 -4.19 34.89
C THR A 82 -11.28 -5.17 35.20
N HIS A 83 -11.59 -6.15 36.04
CA HIS A 83 -10.71 -7.24 36.43
C HIS A 83 -11.54 -8.51 36.55
N LEU A 84 -11.04 -9.59 35.94
CA LEU A 84 -11.72 -10.86 35.80
C LEU A 84 -10.76 -11.96 36.24
N MET A 85 -11.29 -12.95 36.95
CA MET A 85 -10.51 -14.08 37.45
C MET A 85 -11.20 -15.39 37.05
N SER A 86 -10.43 -16.34 36.52
CA SER A 86 -10.94 -17.67 36.22
C SER A 86 -11.09 -18.51 37.49
N GLU A 87 -11.85 -19.60 37.37
CA GLU A 87 -11.71 -20.72 38.30
C GLU A 87 -10.33 -21.40 38.15
N LYS A 88 -10.01 -22.30 39.08
CA LYS A 88 -8.80 -23.10 39.01
C LYS A 88 -8.92 -24.07 37.83
N ILE A 89 -7.95 -24.03 36.91
CA ILE A 89 -7.89 -24.92 35.75
C ILE A 89 -7.47 -26.31 36.24
N GLY A 90 -8.37 -27.27 36.18
CA GLY A 90 -8.13 -28.67 36.51
C GLY A 90 -7.72 -29.51 35.30
N ALA A 91 -7.53 -30.80 35.56
CA ALA A 91 -7.18 -31.79 34.54
C ALA A 91 -8.23 -32.00 33.44
N GLY A 92 -9.49 -31.59 33.66
CA GLY A 92 -10.56 -31.66 32.66
C GLY A 92 -10.77 -30.37 31.86
N ASP A 93 -10.12 -29.27 32.24
CA ASP A 93 -10.35 -27.95 31.67
C ASP A 93 -9.51 -27.73 30.41
N ARG A 94 -9.97 -28.34 29.31
CA ARG A 94 -9.36 -28.18 27.98
C ARG A 94 -10.16 -27.21 27.12
N ILE A 95 -9.44 -26.37 26.38
CA ILE A 95 -9.99 -25.50 25.34
C ILE A 95 -9.36 -25.85 24.00
N ASP A 96 -10.15 -25.77 22.93
CA ASP A 96 -9.67 -25.99 21.57
C ASP A 96 -9.66 -24.67 20.80
N VAL A 97 -8.48 -24.29 20.29
CA VAL A 97 -8.28 -23.08 19.50
C VAL A 97 -7.53 -23.44 18.23
N ASN A 98 -8.10 -23.11 17.07
CA ASN A 98 -7.54 -23.40 15.74
C ASN A 98 -7.15 -24.88 15.52
N GLY A 99 -7.91 -25.81 16.12
CA GLY A 99 -7.68 -27.25 16.00
C GLY A 99 -6.57 -27.81 16.91
N GLN A 100 -5.98 -26.99 17.80
CA GLN A 100 -5.07 -27.44 18.85
C GLN A 100 -5.73 -27.32 20.21
N SER A 101 -5.48 -28.31 21.07
CA SER A 101 -6.04 -28.39 22.42
C SER A 101 -5.05 -27.88 23.47
N TYR A 102 -5.54 -27.18 24.49
CA TYR A 102 -4.75 -26.55 25.55
C TYR A 102 -5.42 -26.70 26.92
N TYR A 103 -4.62 -26.74 27.99
CA TYR A 103 -5.13 -26.60 29.36
C TYR A 103 -5.33 -25.13 29.69
N GLY A 104 -6.59 -24.70 29.72
CA GLY A 104 -6.92 -23.29 29.63
C GLY A 104 -8.37 -22.98 29.94
N THR A 105 -8.74 -21.72 29.73
CA THR A 105 -10.07 -21.21 30.06
C THR A 105 -10.48 -20.09 29.12
N TYR A 106 -11.78 -19.75 29.14
CA TYR A 106 -12.31 -18.59 28.44
C TYR A 106 -12.67 -17.49 29.44
N ILE A 107 -12.17 -16.28 29.22
CA ILE A 107 -12.53 -15.09 30.00
C ILE A 107 -13.39 -14.18 29.15
N ASN A 108 -14.56 -13.78 29.66
CA ASN A 108 -15.47 -12.88 28.95
C ASN A 108 -15.27 -11.44 29.44
N ILE A 109 -14.63 -10.62 28.61
CA ILE A 109 -14.58 -9.18 28.80
C ILE A 109 -15.96 -8.60 28.45
N PRO A 110 -16.59 -7.83 29.35
CA PRO A 110 -17.87 -7.18 29.04
C PRO A 110 -17.72 -6.18 27.90
N ASN A 111 -18.83 -5.79 27.27
CA ASN A 111 -18.83 -4.81 26.19
C ASN A 111 -18.09 -3.53 26.60
N LEU A 112 -17.16 -3.08 25.76
CA LEU A 112 -16.35 -1.90 25.95
C LEU A 112 -16.84 -0.75 25.05
N ASP A 113 -16.75 0.47 25.55
CA ASP A 113 -16.92 1.67 24.72
C ASP A 113 -15.81 1.76 23.65
N GLU A 114 -16.02 2.59 22.62
CA GLU A 114 -14.96 2.84 21.64
C GLU A 114 -13.74 3.47 22.33
N GLY A 115 -12.55 3.11 21.87
CA GLY A 115 -11.29 3.66 22.37
C GLY A 115 -10.14 2.67 22.44
N ILE A 116 -9.06 3.12 23.08
CA ILE A 116 -7.79 2.41 23.20
C ILE A 116 -7.68 1.83 24.61
N TYR A 117 -7.29 0.56 24.68
CA TYR A 117 -7.22 -0.23 25.90
C TYR A 117 -5.89 -0.98 25.98
N GLY A 118 -5.49 -1.29 27.21
CA GLY A 118 -4.43 -2.25 27.50
C GLY A 118 -4.99 -3.42 28.30
N LEU A 119 -4.66 -4.64 27.92
CA LEU A 119 -4.97 -5.85 28.67
C LEU A 119 -3.72 -6.29 29.43
N THR A 120 -3.85 -6.67 30.69
CA THR A 120 -2.83 -7.40 31.45
C THR A 120 -3.39 -8.75 31.82
N VAL A 121 -2.71 -9.83 31.44
CA VAL A 121 -3.06 -11.21 31.80
C VAL A 121 -2.00 -11.75 32.75
N GLU A 122 -2.43 -12.28 33.89
CA GLU A 122 -1.56 -12.85 34.93
C GLU A 122 -1.92 -14.33 35.14
N ILE A 123 -0.95 -15.23 34.97
CA ILE A 123 -1.04 -16.63 35.42
C ILE A 123 -0.70 -16.66 36.90
N LEU A 124 -1.56 -17.26 37.71
CA LEU A 124 -1.39 -17.42 39.14
C LEU A 124 -1.37 -18.91 39.51
N SER A 125 -0.68 -19.25 40.60
CA SER A 125 -0.85 -20.54 41.26
C SER A 125 -2.25 -20.70 41.89
N SER A 126 -2.58 -21.92 42.31
CA SER A 126 -3.80 -22.21 43.07
C SER A 126 -3.97 -21.34 44.33
N ASP A 127 -2.84 -20.94 44.95
CA ASP A 127 -2.76 -20.04 46.12
C ASP A 127 -2.70 -18.54 45.77
N ASN A 128 -2.96 -18.17 44.51
CA ASN A 128 -2.96 -16.79 43.99
C ASN A 128 -1.58 -16.10 43.98
N ILE A 129 -0.48 -16.87 43.94
CA ILE A 129 0.87 -16.33 43.77
C ILE A 129 1.11 -16.11 42.27
N LEU A 130 1.66 -14.96 41.90
CA LEU A 130 1.98 -14.63 40.50
C LEU A 130 3.04 -15.58 39.94
N VAL A 131 2.77 -16.10 38.74
CA VAL A 131 3.65 -16.99 37.98
C VAL A 131 4.21 -16.22 36.79
N ASN A 132 3.34 -15.75 35.89
CA ASN A 132 3.69 -14.97 34.70
C ASN A 132 2.74 -13.79 34.50
N THR A 133 3.20 -12.78 33.74
CA THR A 133 2.36 -11.64 33.32
C THR A 133 2.59 -11.29 31.86
N TYR A 134 1.52 -10.97 31.14
CA TYR A 134 1.51 -10.60 29.72
C TYR A 134 0.67 -9.35 29.50
N LYS A 135 1.03 -8.52 28.50
CA LYS A 135 0.34 -7.25 28.22
C LYS A 135 0.00 -7.13 26.75
N TYR A 136 -1.24 -6.78 26.42
CA TYR A 136 -1.71 -6.68 25.03
C TYR A 136 -2.37 -5.32 24.76
N PRO A 137 -2.10 -4.68 23.62
CA PRO A 137 -2.93 -3.57 23.17
C PRO A 137 -4.29 -4.09 22.68
N LEU A 138 -5.33 -3.27 22.85
CA LEU A 138 -6.66 -3.54 22.32
C LEU A 138 -7.30 -2.20 21.89
N MET A 139 -7.92 -2.16 20.71
CA MET A 139 -8.67 -1.01 20.22
C MET A 139 -10.07 -1.44 19.81
N ILE A 140 -11.08 -0.72 20.33
CA ILE A 140 -12.48 -0.89 19.96
C ILE A 140 -12.88 0.24 19.03
N ASP A 141 -13.19 -0.10 17.77
CA ASP A 141 -13.61 0.84 16.72
C ASP A 141 -14.82 0.27 15.97
N ARG A 142 -15.99 0.89 16.15
CA ARG A 142 -17.24 0.56 15.45
C ARG A 142 -17.63 1.64 14.44
N THR A 143 -16.83 2.69 14.32
CA THR A 143 -17.16 3.88 13.54
C THR A 143 -16.68 3.71 12.11
N LYS A 144 -17.63 3.69 11.17
CA LYS A 144 -17.33 3.63 9.74
C LYS A 144 -16.43 4.80 9.31
N PRO A 145 -15.49 4.59 8.37
CA PRO A 145 -14.68 5.67 7.82
C PRO A 145 -15.54 6.79 7.20
N GLY A 146 -15.16 8.04 7.43
CA GLY A 146 -15.74 9.17 6.69
C GLY A 146 -15.27 9.19 5.24
N ILE A 147 -16.14 9.57 4.30
CA ILE A 147 -15.79 9.71 2.87
C ILE A 147 -16.19 11.10 2.37
N ASN A 148 -15.19 11.98 2.23
CA ASN A 148 -15.27 13.23 1.50
C ASN A 148 -14.60 13.05 0.14
N LEU A 149 -15.34 13.34 -0.93
CA LEU A 149 -14.90 13.13 -2.30
C LEU A 149 -14.53 14.46 -2.98
N THR A 150 -13.37 14.52 -3.63
CA THR A 150 -12.96 15.64 -4.49
C THR A 150 -12.32 15.14 -5.77
N ALA A 151 -12.38 15.95 -6.84
CA ALA A 151 -11.66 15.69 -8.09
C ALA A 151 -11.03 16.96 -8.66
N ASP A 152 -9.84 16.81 -9.23
CA ASP A 152 -9.05 17.92 -9.78
C ASP A 152 -9.57 18.40 -11.15
N GLY A 153 -9.27 19.65 -11.48
CA GLY A 153 -9.39 20.15 -12.86
C GLY A 153 -10.68 20.90 -13.19
N ASN A 154 -11.46 21.32 -12.19
CA ASN A 154 -12.66 22.15 -12.41
C ASN A 154 -12.37 23.36 -13.32
N GLY A 155 -13.20 23.55 -14.35
CA GLY A 155 -13.07 24.62 -15.35
C GLY A 155 -11.99 24.38 -16.43
N THR A 156 -11.14 23.36 -16.29
CA THR A 156 -10.10 23.06 -17.27
C THR A 156 -10.73 22.42 -18.51
N TYR A 157 -10.62 23.11 -19.66
CA TYR A 157 -11.25 22.71 -20.94
C TYR A 157 -12.75 22.38 -20.83
N GLY A 158 -13.46 23.07 -19.94
CA GLY A 158 -14.91 22.91 -19.74
C GLY A 158 -15.32 21.82 -18.75
N ALA A 159 -14.36 21.11 -18.13
CA ALA A 159 -14.65 20.08 -17.15
C ALA A 159 -15.33 20.62 -15.88
N VAL A 160 -16.16 19.78 -15.27
CA VAL A 160 -16.93 20.06 -14.05
C VAL A 160 -16.66 18.95 -13.04
N THR A 161 -16.05 19.29 -11.90
CA THR A 161 -15.69 18.33 -10.83
C THR A 161 -16.37 18.64 -9.50
N VAL A 162 -17.46 19.40 -9.55
CA VAL A 162 -18.23 19.87 -8.40
C VAL A 162 -19.72 19.61 -8.61
N GLY A 163 -20.47 19.45 -7.52
CA GLY A 163 -21.90 19.14 -7.57
C GLY A 163 -22.20 17.66 -7.78
N ASP A 164 -23.48 17.35 -8.03
CA ASP A 164 -23.99 15.98 -8.04
C ASP A 164 -23.62 15.21 -9.32
N VAL A 165 -23.29 15.91 -10.42
CA VAL A 165 -22.90 15.30 -11.69
C VAL A 165 -21.59 15.92 -12.16
N TRP A 166 -20.57 15.08 -12.32
CA TRP A 166 -19.29 15.50 -12.90
C TRP A 166 -19.30 15.35 -14.41
N LYS A 167 -18.58 16.23 -15.11
CA LYS A 167 -18.31 16.11 -16.55
C LYS A 167 -16.82 16.21 -16.75
N LEU A 168 -16.21 15.09 -17.10
CA LEU A 168 -14.77 14.90 -17.08
C LEU A 168 -14.25 14.60 -18.48
N GLY A 169 -12.95 14.81 -18.67
CA GLY A 169 -12.25 14.42 -19.89
C GLY A 169 -10.75 14.31 -19.66
N VAL A 170 -9.99 14.00 -20.72
CA VAL A 170 -8.53 13.79 -20.66
C VAL A 170 -7.78 15.03 -20.14
N MET A 171 -8.34 16.22 -20.37
CA MET A 171 -7.82 17.54 -20.04
C MET A 171 -6.49 17.85 -20.70
N SER A 172 -5.38 17.56 -20.02
CA SER A 172 -4.03 17.79 -20.50
C SER A 172 -3.15 16.60 -20.16
N SER A 173 -1.86 16.68 -20.49
CA SER A 173 -0.89 15.65 -20.12
C SER A 173 -0.63 15.52 -18.61
N VAL A 174 -1.13 16.46 -17.79
CA VAL A 174 -0.96 16.45 -16.33
C VAL A 174 -1.92 15.45 -15.69
N GLN A 175 -1.44 14.59 -14.80
CA GLN A 175 -2.29 13.63 -14.09
C GLN A 175 -3.31 14.35 -13.20
N ARG A 176 -4.54 13.85 -13.20
CA ARG A 176 -5.65 14.38 -12.38
C ARG A 176 -6.21 13.28 -11.50
N TYR A 177 -6.52 13.62 -10.26
CA TYR A 177 -6.88 12.65 -9.25
C TYR A 177 -8.32 12.84 -8.76
N ILE A 178 -8.95 11.72 -8.44
CA ILE A 178 -10.05 11.65 -7.50
C ILE A 178 -9.45 11.35 -6.13
N THR A 179 -9.82 12.12 -5.11
CA THR A 179 -9.31 12.01 -3.75
C THR A 179 -10.45 11.74 -2.77
N LEU A 180 -10.28 10.73 -1.94
CA LEU A 180 -11.11 10.42 -0.78
C LEU A 180 -10.38 10.87 0.46
N SER A 181 -11.09 11.56 1.35
CA SER A 181 -10.56 12.11 2.60
C SER A 181 -11.63 12.06 3.70
N GLY A 182 -11.31 12.55 4.90
CA GLY A 182 -12.25 12.53 6.03
C GLY A 182 -12.20 11.25 6.86
N PHE A 183 -11.16 10.44 6.69
CA PHE A 183 -10.88 9.30 7.58
C PHE A 183 -10.51 9.82 8.98
N ASN A 184 -11.05 9.19 10.03
CA ASN A 184 -10.79 9.59 11.41
C ASN A 184 -9.47 8.97 11.94
N GLU A 185 -9.08 9.36 13.15
CA GLU A 185 -7.82 8.91 13.77
C GLU A 185 -7.79 7.42 14.18
N TYR A 186 -8.96 6.79 14.33
CA TYR A 186 -9.14 5.37 14.64
C TYR A 186 -9.24 4.51 13.36
N SER A 187 -9.73 5.09 12.26
CA SER A 187 -9.96 4.45 10.96
C SER A 187 -8.66 4.29 10.14
N SER A 188 -7.72 3.50 10.64
CA SER A 188 -6.62 3.01 9.78
C SER A 188 -7.24 2.18 8.65
N ILE A 189 -7.08 2.62 7.39
CA ILE A 189 -7.76 2.01 6.24
C ILE A 189 -7.00 0.77 5.78
N VAL A 190 -7.72 -0.34 5.59
CA VAL A 190 -7.17 -1.57 5.00
C VAL A 190 -7.39 -1.62 3.49
N SER A 191 -8.50 -1.05 3.00
CA SER A 191 -8.77 -0.97 1.56
C SER A 191 -9.66 0.21 1.19
N ALA A 192 -9.42 0.77 0.00
CA ALA A 192 -10.25 1.80 -0.61
C ALA A 192 -10.38 1.49 -2.11
N LYS A 193 -11.61 1.36 -2.60
CA LYS A 193 -11.91 0.90 -3.97
C LYS A 193 -12.95 1.79 -4.63
N VAL A 194 -12.93 1.84 -5.95
CA VAL A 194 -14.03 2.37 -6.77
C VAL A 194 -14.58 1.27 -7.66
N GLU A 195 -15.87 1.05 -7.60
CA GLU A 195 -16.65 0.22 -8.51
C GLU A 195 -17.33 1.16 -9.51
N VAL A 196 -17.15 0.89 -10.81
CA VAL A 196 -17.64 1.75 -11.89
C VAL A 196 -18.76 1.03 -12.61
N PHE A 197 -19.94 1.64 -12.62
CA PHE A 197 -21.13 1.10 -13.29
C PHE A 197 -21.49 1.94 -14.51
N GLY A 198 -21.89 1.28 -15.58
CA GLY A 198 -22.43 1.92 -16.78
C GLY A 198 -23.86 2.42 -16.57
N GLU A 199 -24.43 3.07 -17.59
CA GLU A 199 -25.79 3.62 -17.55
C GLU A 199 -26.86 2.52 -17.36
N ASP A 200 -26.60 1.31 -17.85
CA ASP A 200 -27.45 0.13 -17.67
C ASP A 200 -27.36 -0.50 -16.26
N GLY A 201 -26.47 0.01 -15.41
CA GLY A 201 -26.20 -0.50 -14.07
C GLY A 201 -25.27 -1.72 -14.06
N GLU A 202 -24.68 -2.13 -15.18
CA GLU A 202 -23.69 -3.20 -15.21
C GLU A 202 -22.36 -2.74 -14.61
N LEU A 203 -21.72 -3.61 -13.82
CA LEU A 203 -20.39 -3.37 -13.28
C LEU A 203 -19.36 -3.49 -14.38
N ILE A 204 -18.68 -2.39 -14.72
CA ILE A 204 -17.64 -2.36 -15.74
C ILE A 204 -16.32 -2.89 -15.17
N HIS A 205 -15.87 -2.33 -14.03
CA HIS A 205 -14.66 -2.80 -13.35
C HIS A 205 -14.56 -2.26 -11.91
N ILE A 206 -13.59 -2.81 -11.17
CA ILE A 206 -13.21 -2.39 -9.81
C ILE A 206 -11.75 -1.95 -9.83
N LYS A 207 -11.43 -0.82 -9.18
CA LYS A 207 -10.05 -0.33 -9.04
C LYS A 207 -9.73 0.00 -7.58
N GLU A 208 -8.51 -0.33 -7.18
CA GLU A 208 -7.96 0.06 -5.88
C GLU A 208 -7.45 1.50 -5.93
N LEU A 209 -7.64 2.24 -4.84
CA LEU A 209 -7.09 3.56 -4.63
C LEU A 209 -5.83 3.46 -3.77
N ALA A 210 -4.82 4.27 -4.09
CA ALA A 210 -3.61 4.34 -3.27
C ALA A 210 -3.90 5.11 -1.98
N TYR A 211 -3.81 4.43 -0.83
CA TYR A 211 -4.01 5.00 0.50
C TYR A 211 -2.68 5.47 1.12
N SER A 212 -2.70 6.64 1.75
CA SER A 212 -1.59 7.21 2.52
C SER A 212 -2.01 7.39 3.98
N ASP A 213 -1.36 6.65 4.87
CA ASP A 213 -1.59 6.74 6.32
C ASP A 213 -1.21 8.10 6.90
N GLU A 214 -0.22 8.78 6.31
CA GLU A 214 0.26 10.08 6.75
C GLU A 214 -0.73 11.19 6.44
N SER A 215 -1.16 11.25 5.17
CA SER A 215 -2.07 12.29 4.70
C SER A 215 -3.55 11.96 4.87
N LYS A 216 -3.86 10.75 5.37
CA LYS A 216 -5.21 10.21 5.59
C LYS A 216 -6.13 10.43 4.38
N ASN A 217 -5.60 10.12 3.19
CA ASN A 217 -6.36 10.15 1.95
C ASN A 217 -6.11 8.90 1.09
N ALA A 218 -7.07 8.60 0.22
CA ALA A 218 -6.95 7.59 -0.82
C ALA A 218 -7.15 8.24 -2.19
N THR A 219 -6.32 7.91 -3.18
CA THR A 219 -6.34 8.60 -4.48
C THR A 219 -6.28 7.64 -5.68
N ILE A 220 -6.88 8.06 -6.79
CA ILE A 220 -6.77 7.40 -8.10
C ILE A 220 -6.74 8.42 -9.23
N HIS A 221 -5.87 8.21 -10.21
CA HIS A 221 -5.80 9.07 -11.38
C HIS A 221 -6.95 8.76 -12.35
N PHE A 222 -7.66 9.74 -12.90
CA PHE A 222 -8.82 9.44 -13.75
C PHE A 222 -8.66 9.84 -15.22
N ASN A 223 -7.77 10.78 -15.55
CA ASN A 223 -7.77 11.44 -16.86
C ASN A 223 -7.11 10.62 -18.00
N ARG A 224 -7.20 9.29 -17.92
CA ARG A 224 -6.82 8.35 -18.99
C ARG A 224 -7.84 7.22 -19.06
N ALA A 225 -8.23 6.88 -20.28
CA ALA A 225 -9.12 5.76 -20.55
C ALA A 225 -8.54 4.43 -20.02
N GLY A 226 -9.41 3.59 -19.49
CA GLY A 226 -9.08 2.28 -18.93
C GLY A 226 -8.57 2.30 -17.49
N ASN A 227 -8.35 3.48 -16.88
CA ASN A 227 -8.08 3.55 -15.46
C ASN A 227 -9.35 3.62 -14.61
N VAL A 228 -10.08 4.75 -14.61
CA VAL A 228 -11.38 4.86 -13.92
C VAL A 228 -12.53 4.74 -14.90
N PHE A 229 -12.45 5.39 -16.06
CA PHE A 229 -13.53 5.37 -17.04
C PHE A 229 -13.17 4.47 -18.22
N PRO A 230 -14.17 3.78 -18.83
CA PRO A 230 -14.00 3.18 -20.14
C PRO A 230 -13.86 4.26 -21.23
N ARG A 231 -13.77 3.85 -22.50
CA ARG A 231 -13.86 4.81 -23.61
C ARG A 231 -15.29 5.35 -23.71
N SER A 232 -15.44 6.66 -23.87
CA SER A 232 -16.73 7.34 -23.93
C SER A 232 -16.64 8.68 -24.65
N ASP A 233 -17.77 9.18 -25.17
CA ASP A 233 -17.87 10.45 -25.92
C ASP A 233 -18.87 11.42 -25.25
N LEU A 234 -18.88 11.42 -23.91
CA LEU A 234 -19.76 12.24 -23.08
C LEU A 234 -21.27 11.96 -23.26
N ASP A 235 -21.65 10.76 -23.68
CA ASP A 235 -23.03 10.36 -23.96
C ASP A 235 -23.63 9.34 -23.00
N GLU A 236 -22.83 8.71 -22.15
CA GLU A 236 -23.31 7.77 -21.15
C GLU A 236 -23.03 8.28 -19.74
N GLU A 237 -23.93 7.93 -18.82
CA GLU A 237 -23.79 8.23 -17.41
C GLU A 237 -23.08 7.09 -16.68
N PHE A 238 -22.05 7.42 -15.90
CA PHE A 238 -21.38 6.47 -15.02
C PHE A 238 -21.73 6.71 -13.57
N THR A 239 -21.95 5.63 -12.83
CA THR A 239 -22.01 5.65 -11.36
C THR A 239 -20.70 5.15 -10.78
N LEU A 240 -20.02 6.01 -10.03
CA LEU A 240 -18.80 5.69 -9.29
C LEU A 240 -19.16 5.37 -7.84
N LYS A 241 -18.97 4.13 -7.42
CA LYS A 241 -19.24 3.68 -6.05
C LYS A 241 -17.95 3.42 -5.31
N PHE A 242 -17.62 4.33 -4.41
CA PHE A 242 -16.44 4.25 -3.56
C PHE A 242 -16.73 3.44 -2.31
N LYS A 243 -15.93 2.40 -2.05
CA LYS A 243 -16.03 1.53 -0.87
C LYS A 243 -14.73 1.58 -0.09
N VAL A 244 -14.81 1.92 1.20
CA VAL A 244 -13.65 2.04 2.09
C VAL A 244 -13.86 1.16 3.31
N THR A 245 -12.85 0.35 3.66
CA THR A 245 -12.87 -0.55 4.82
C THR A 245 -11.67 -0.26 5.73
N ASP A 246 -11.89 -0.18 7.03
CA ASP A 246 -10.82 0.00 8.05
C ASP A 246 -10.29 -1.33 8.61
N LYS A 247 -9.27 -1.26 9.48
CA LYS A 247 -8.64 -2.41 10.13
C LYS A 247 -9.56 -3.14 11.13
N ALA A 248 -10.56 -2.47 11.67
CA ALA A 248 -11.57 -3.08 12.53
C ALA A 248 -12.67 -3.79 11.70
N GLY A 249 -12.70 -3.58 10.38
CA GLY A 249 -13.62 -4.19 9.43
C GLY A 249 -14.85 -3.34 9.11
N ASN A 250 -14.95 -2.10 9.61
CA ASN A 250 -16.08 -1.24 9.30
C ASN A 250 -15.97 -0.73 7.86
N THR A 251 -17.11 -0.74 7.16
CA THR A 251 -17.17 -0.37 5.73
C THR A 251 -18.10 0.80 5.47
N ALA A 252 -17.61 1.81 4.76
CA ALA A 252 -18.36 2.96 4.26
C ALA A 252 -18.47 2.93 2.74
N VAL A 253 -19.56 3.50 2.22
CA VAL A 253 -19.83 3.60 0.78
C VAL A 253 -20.29 5.01 0.42
N LYS A 254 -19.78 5.56 -0.68
CA LYS A 254 -20.22 6.84 -1.25
C LYS A 254 -20.31 6.73 -2.77
N GLU A 255 -21.39 7.26 -3.35
CA GLU A 255 -21.61 7.27 -4.79
C GLU A 255 -21.45 8.67 -5.38
N GLN A 256 -21.03 8.73 -6.65
CA GLN A 256 -20.88 9.95 -7.44
C GLN A 256 -21.21 9.66 -8.92
N THR A 257 -22.01 10.52 -9.53
CA THR A 257 -22.36 10.43 -10.96
C THR A 257 -21.36 11.21 -11.80
N ALA A 258 -20.95 10.67 -12.95
CA ALA A 258 -20.04 11.34 -13.87
C ALA A 258 -20.31 10.99 -15.35
N TYR A 259 -20.06 11.95 -16.24
CA TYR A 259 -19.87 11.74 -17.67
C TYR A 259 -18.39 11.87 -17.99
N TRP A 260 -17.92 11.13 -19.00
CA TRP A 260 -16.52 11.10 -19.40
C TRP A 260 -16.37 11.25 -20.91
N ASP A 261 -15.34 11.97 -21.35
CA ASP A 261 -14.96 12.09 -22.77
C ASP A 261 -13.47 11.82 -22.95
N ASP A 262 -13.13 10.80 -23.73
CA ASP A 262 -11.79 10.59 -24.28
C ASP A 262 -11.76 10.46 -25.81
N THR A 263 -12.89 10.69 -26.48
CA THR A 263 -13.04 10.37 -27.89
C THR A 263 -12.65 11.56 -28.77
N GLY A 264 -11.67 11.37 -29.64
CA GLY A 264 -11.28 12.36 -30.63
C GLY A 264 -11.89 12.05 -31.99
N ILE A 265 -12.98 12.73 -32.35
CA ILE A 265 -13.59 12.60 -33.68
C ILE A 265 -13.01 13.68 -34.59
N ALA A 266 -12.30 13.28 -35.66
CA ALA A 266 -11.78 14.21 -36.65
C ALA A 266 -11.86 13.61 -38.06
N PRO A 267 -12.26 14.40 -39.07
CA PRO A 267 -12.13 14.01 -40.46
C PRO A 267 -10.68 13.70 -40.83
N SER A 268 -10.45 12.65 -41.63
CA SER A 268 -9.11 12.26 -42.07
C SER A 268 -8.54 13.17 -43.17
N GLU A 269 -9.41 13.84 -43.92
CA GLU A 269 -9.04 14.72 -45.04
C GLU A 269 -10.09 15.82 -45.26
N PRO A 270 -9.74 16.91 -45.96
CA PRO A 270 -10.71 17.92 -46.37
C PRO A 270 -11.74 17.33 -47.33
N PHE A 271 -12.95 17.86 -47.29
CA PHE A 271 -14.04 17.51 -48.20
C PHE A 271 -14.01 18.38 -49.48
N ALA A 272 -13.70 19.67 -49.34
CA ALA A 272 -13.58 20.60 -50.46
C ALA A 272 -12.46 21.61 -50.22
N ILE A 273 -12.03 22.27 -51.29
CA ILE A 273 -10.98 23.30 -51.29
C ILE A 273 -11.55 24.57 -51.90
N GLY A 274 -11.25 25.72 -51.29
CA GLY A 274 -11.60 27.02 -51.86
C GLY A 274 -10.77 27.30 -53.12
N ASN A 275 -11.45 27.55 -54.24
CA ASN A 275 -10.84 27.88 -55.52
C ASN A 275 -11.69 28.92 -56.25
N ALA A 276 -11.28 30.19 -56.18
CA ALA A 276 -11.98 31.30 -56.83
C ALA A 276 -11.98 31.23 -58.37
N ASN A 277 -11.11 30.40 -58.96
CA ASN A 277 -11.02 30.21 -60.41
C ASN A 277 -11.79 28.97 -60.87
N TRP A 278 -12.48 28.25 -59.97
CA TRP A 278 -13.24 27.08 -60.32
C TRP A 278 -14.56 27.48 -61.00
N THR A 279 -14.76 27.00 -62.23
CA THR A 279 -15.92 27.32 -63.08
C THR A 279 -16.80 26.09 -63.35
N GLY A 280 -16.83 25.12 -62.43
CA GLY A 280 -17.66 23.91 -62.57
C GLY A 280 -19.15 24.22 -62.61
N ALA A 281 -19.97 23.27 -63.07
CA ALA A 281 -21.41 23.46 -63.19
C ALA A 281 -22.10 23.45 -61.81
N ASP A 282 -23.30 24.03 -61.70
CA ASP A 282 -24.05 24.14 -60.42
C ASP A 282 -24.29 22.82 -59.68
N LYS A 283 -24.25 21.69 -60.39
CA LYS A 283 -24.42 20.35 -59.81
C LYS A 283 -23.14 19.78 -59.19
N ASP A 284 -22.01 20.45 -59.41
CA ASP A 284 -20.68 20.01 -58.99
C ASP A 284 -20.16 20.83 -57.80
N HIS A 285 -20.93 21.77 -57.25
CA HIS A 285 -20.57 22.52 -56.03
C HIS A 285 -20.62 21.57 -54.83
N PRO A 286 -19.48 21.20 -54.22
CA PRO A 286 -19.46 20.23 -53.13
C PRO A 286 -20.11 20.79 -51.86
N VAL A 287 -20.03 22.11 -51.64
CA VAL A 287 -20.58 22.77 -50.45
C VAL A 287 -22.00 23.28 -50.76
N PRO A 288 -23.03 22.92 -49.97
CA PRO A 288 -24.40 23.32 -50.24
C PRO A 288 -24.59 24.84 -50.31
N GLY A 289 -25.08 25.32 -51.46
CA GLY A 289 -25.47 26.71 -51.66
C GLY A 289 -24.32 27.71 -51.80
N LEU A 290 -23.08 27.25 -51.97
CA LEU A 290 -21.90 28.10 -52.10
C LEU A 290 -21.09 27.77 -53.36
N GLU A 291 -20.75 28.81 -54.13
CA GLU A 291 -19.82 28.73 -55.26
C GLU A 291 -18.36 28.96 -54.81
N GLY A 292 -17.39 28.66 -55.68
CA GLY A 292 -15.97 28.91 -55.43
C GLY A 292 -15.26 27.83 -54.61
N TYR A 293 -15.85 26.63 -54.55
CA TYR A 293 -15.27 25.45 -53.92
C TYR A 293 -15.23 24.29 -54.89
N GLU A 294 -14.14 23.52 -54.89
CA GLU A 294 -14.02 22.29 -55.68
C GLU A 294 -13.77 21.09 -54.76
N SER A 295 -14.18 19.88 -55.17
CA SER A 295 -13.99 18.68 -54.35
C SER A 295 -12.50 18.41 -54.12
N TYR A 296 -12.14 18.10 -52.88
CA TYR A 296 -10.77 17.71 -52.56
C TYR A 296 -10.42 16.38 -53.24
N THR A 297 -9.28 16.35 -53.93
CA THR A 297 -8.71 15.13 -54.49
C THR A 297 -7.23 15.04 -54.13
N PRO A 298 -6.75 13.93 -53.53
CA PRO A 298 -5.34 13.79 -53.18
C PRO A 298 -4.41 14.04 -54.38
N GLY A 299 -3.44 14.92 -54.20
CA GLY A 299 -2.47 15.33 -55.21
C GLY A 299 -2.91 16.48 -56.12
N MET A 300 -4.10 17.06 -55.91
CA MET A 300 -4.57 18.24 -56.66
C MET A 300 -3.66 19.45 -56.47
N THR A 301 -3.67 20.36 -57.44
CA THR A 301 -2.89 21.60 -57.38
C THR A 301 -3.75 22.73 -56.84
N VAL A 302 -3.23 23.47 -55.86
CA VAL A 302 -3.87 24.67 -55.31
C VAL A 302 -3.08 25.91 -55.74
N TYR A 303 -3.83 26.96 -56.11
CA TYR A 303 -3.28 28.16 -56.74
C TYR A 303 -3.22 29.37 -55.81
N GLN A 304 -3.55 29.20 -54.53
CA GLN A 304 -3.58 30.26 -53.53
C GLN A 304 -2.86 29.81 -52.25
N ASN A 305 -2.28 30.78 -51.55
CA ASN A 305 -1.70 30.61 -50.23
C ASN A 305 -1.91 31.93 -49.46
N PRO A 306 -2.62 31.96 -48.31
CA PRO A 306 -3.23 30.84 -47.58
C PRO A 306 -4.20 29.97 -48.39
N ILE A 307 -4.29 28.69 -48.01
CA ILE A 307 -5.27 27.75 -48.56
C ILE A 307 -6.56 27.77 -47.73
N THR A 308 -7.66 27.46 -48.40
CA THR A 308 -8.98 27.28 -47.76
C THR A 308 -9.37 25.81 -47.84
N LEU A 309 -9.50 25.16 -46.69
CA LEU A 309 -9.95 23.79 -46.53
C LEU A 309 -11.38 23.79 -46.02
N VAL A 310 -12.24 22.89 -46.51
CA VAL A 310 -13.58 22.69 -45.98
C VAL A 310 -13.71 21.26 -45.49
N TYR A 311 -14.11 21.08 -44.24
CA TYR A 311 -14.40 19.78 -43.64
C TYR A 311 -15.89 19.55 -43.54
N LYS A 312 -16.37 18.39 -44.01
CA LYS A 312 -17.74 17.93 -43.83
C LYS A 312 -17.80 17.08 -42.56
N ILE A 313 -18.62 17.50 -41.60
CA ILE A 313 -18.72 16.86 -40.28
C ILE A 313 -20.19 16.53 -40.03
N ASN A 314 -20.48 15.35 -39.50
CA ASN A 314 -21.84 15.03 -39.06
C ASN A 314 -22.26 16.01 -37.95
N LYS A 315 -23.48 16.55 -38.02
CA LYS A 315 -23.99 17.46 -36.99
C LYS A 315 -23.93 16.84 -35.59
N TYR A 316 -24.21 15.54 -35.47
CA TYR A 316 -24.14 14.84 -34.19
C TYR A 316 -22.73 14.75 -33.63
N ASP A 317 -21.69 14.94 -34.44
CA ASP A 317 -20.28 14.91 -34.01
C ASP A 317 -19.68 16.32 -33.85
N TRP A 318 -20.45 17.40 -34.02
CA TRP A 318 -19.94 18.78 -33.96
C TRP A 318 -20.36 19.51 -32.69
N HIS A 319 -19.42 20.19 -32.04
CA HIS A 319 -19.58 20.79 -30.70
C HIS A 319 -20.74 21.78 -30.57
N ALA A 320 -21.16 22.43 -31.68
CA ALA A 320 -22.28 23.36 -31.67
C ALA A 320 -23.65 22.66 -31.52
N TYR A 321 -23.73 21.37 -31.84
CA TYR A 321 -24.97 20.58 -31.83
C TYR A 321 -24.97 19.46 -30.77
N ARG A 322 -23.79 19.02 -30.29
CA ARG A 322 -23.59 18.04 -29.21
C ARG A 322 -22.45 18.48 -28.31
N GLN A 323 -22.62 18.42 -26.98
CA GLN A 323 -21.59 18.87 -26.04
C GLN A 323 -20.25 18.12 -26.16
N GLY A 324 -20.29 16.79 -26.35
CA GLY A 324 -19.10 15.96 -26.61
C GLY A 324 -18.54 16.08 -28.04
N GLY A 325 -19.20 16.83 -28.93
CA GLY A 325 -18.79 16.94 -30.32
C GLY A 325 -17.44 17.62 -30.51
N THR A 326 -16.82 17.36 -31.66
CA THR A 326 -15.54 17.93 -32.07
C THR A 326 -15.64 19.42 -32.37
N SER A 327 -14.52 20.11 -32.20
CA SER A 327 -14.28 21.51 -32.54
C SER A 327 -12.88 21.63 -33.13
N ILE A 328 -12.60 22.70 -33.88
CA ILE A 328 -11.26 22.97 -34.40
C ILE A 328 -10.73 24.31 -33.89
N GLU A 329 -9.51 24.29 -33.37
CA GLU A 329 -8.75 25.49 -33.04
C GLU A 329 -7.77 25.79 -34.18
N ASN A 330 -7.69 27.05 -34.62
CA ASN A 330 -6.74 27.50 -35.64
C ASN A 330 -6.18 28.87 -35.24
N SER A 331 -4.88 28.91 -34.94
CA SER A 331 -4.14 30.13 -34.60
C SER A 331 -3.41 30.75 -35.80
N LEU A 332 -3.43 30.11 -36.97
CA LEU A 332 -2.76 30.54 -38.20
C LEU A 332 -3.67 31.33 -39.14
N GLY A 333 -4.98 31.21 -39.00
CA GLY A 333 -5.98 31.90 -39.80
C GLY A 333 -7.36 31.84 -39.16
N SER A 334 -8.38 31.42 -39.91
CA SER A 334 -9.77 31.41 -39.44
C SER A 334 -10.42 30.03 -39.47
N VAL A 335 -11.48 29.89 -38.67
CA VAL A 335 -12.41 28.76 -38.65
C VAL A 335 -13.82 29.31 -38.72
N ARG A 336 -14.65 28.81 -39.64
CA ARG A 336 -16.03 29.26 -39.81
C ARG A 336 -16.93 28.09 -40.19
N GLU A 337 -18.11 28.01 -39.58
CA GLU A 337 -19.21 27.22 -40.14
C GLU A 337 -19.80 28.00 -41.31
N ILE A 338 -19.73 27.45 -42.53
CA ILE A 338 -20.10 28.17 -43.76
C ILE A 338 -21.40 27.67 -44.40
N ALA A 339 -21.77 26.42 -44.16
CA ALA A 339 -23.01 25.84 -44.66
C ALA A 339 -23.46 24.69 -43.75
N THR A 340 -24.75 24.36 -43.81
CA THR A 340 -25.30 23.17 -43.16
C THR A 340 -26.38 22.53 -44.04
N ASP A 341 -26.52 21.21 -43.96
CA ASP A 341 -27.65 20.46 -44.52
C ASP A 341 -28.40 19.69 -43.41
N LEU A 342 -29.23 18.69 -43.75
CA LEU A 342 -29.99 17.94 -42.75
C LEU A 342 -29.10 17.09 -41.82
N GLU A 343 -27.96 16.60 -42.31
CA GLU A 343 -27.10 15.65 -41.59
C GLU A 343 -25.72 16.24 -41.24
N HIS A 344 -25.23 17.22 -42.01
CA HIS A 344 -23.85 17.68 -41.93
C HIS A 344 -23.73 19.20 -41.74
N THR A 345 -22.61 19.59 -41.15
CA THR A 345 -22.08 20.96 -41.14
C THR A 345 -20.77 21.02 -41.92
N TYR A 346 -20.51 22.15 -42.56
CA TYR A 346 -19.34 22.38 -43.41
C TYR A 346 -18.48 23.48 -42.77
N ILE A 347 -17.27 23.10 -42.36
CA ILE A 347 -16.36 23.95 -41.59
C ILE A 347 -15.20 24.39 -42.47
N GLU A 348 -15.16 25.68 -42.79
CA GLU A 348 -14.07 26.35 -43.47
C GLU A 348 -12.90 26.59 -42.50
N VAL A 349 -11.69 26.23 -42.94
CA VAL A 349 -10.43 26.42 -42.25
C VAL A 349 -9.44 27.09 -43.21
N VAL A 350 -9.02 28.31 -42.89
CA VAL A 350 -8.02 29.05 -43.68
C VAL A 350 -6.68 29.02 -42.97
N ALA A 351 -5.62 28.56 -43.65
CA ALA A 351 -4.28 28.49 -43.09
C ALA A 351 -3.20 28.54 -44.18
N PRO A 352 -1.95 28.97 -43.89
CA PRO A 352 -0.88 28.90 -44.86
C PRO A 352 -0.60 27.44 -45.29
N TYR A 353 -0.26 27.27 -46.56
CA TYR A 353 0.07 25.96 -47.13
C TYR A 353 1.25 25.31 -46.38
N GLY A 354 1.16 24.00 -46.19
CA GLY A 354 2.10 23.16 -45.47
C GLY A 354 2.02 23.24 -43.94
N GLN A 355 1.18 24.11 -43.36
CA GLN A 355 1.13 24.30 -41.91
C GLN A 355 0.06 23.41 -41.28
N THR A 356 0.52 22.33 -40.65
CA THR A 356 -0.31 21.31 -40.00
C THR A 356 0.19 20.99 -38.59
N ASN A 357 0.91 21.90 -37.95
CA ASN A 357 1.39 21.69 -36.60
C ASN A 357 0.21 21.62 -35.63
N HIS A 358 0.19 20.55 -34.84
CA HIS A 358 -0.86 20.26 -33.88
C HIS A 358 -1.05 21.35 -32.81
N ASN A 359 0.01 22.07 -32.44
CA ASN A 359 -0.11 23.19 -31.49
C ASN A 359 -0.85 24.39 -32.09
N ASN A 360 -0.86 24.52 -33.43
CA ASN A 360 -1.40 25.67 -34.12
C ASN A 360 -2.77 25.44 -34.73
N ILE A 361 -3.01 24.23 -35.26
CA ILE A 361 -4.29 23.81 -35.81
C ILE A 361 -4.59 22.40 -35.32
N ARG A 362 -5.74 22.18 -34.68
CA ARG A 362 -6.11 20.85 -34.16
C ARG A 362 -7.60 20.69 -33.97
N PHE A 363 -8.07 19.45 -34.14
CA PHE A 363 -9.37 19.02 -33.66
C PHE A 363 -9.29 18.69 -32.16
N ARG A 364 -10.40 18.90 -31.45
CA ARG A 364 -10.57 18.55 -30.03
C ARG A 364 -12.04 18.36 -29.68
N ASN A 365 -12.34 17.50 -28.72
CA ASN A 365 -13.67 17.34 -28.13
C ASN A 365 -13.72 17.93 -26.70
N PHE A 366 -14.80 17.64 -25.96
CA PHE A 366 -15.02 18.20 -24.64
C PHE A 366 -13.94 17.76 -23.65
N GLY A 367 -13.61 18.65 -22.71
CA GLY A 367 -12.76 18.27 -21.59
C GLY A 367 -11.33 17.92 -21.97
N ALA A 368 -10.84 18.28 -23.19
CA ALA A 368 -9.49 17.99 -23.64
C ALA A 368 -8.83 19.19 -24.36
N TRP A 369 -7.53 19.40 -24.11
CA TRP A 369 -6.69 20.30 -24.91
C TRP A 369 -6.60 19.81 -26.35
N SER A 370 -6.49 18.50 -26.50
CA SER A 370 -6.54 17.73 -27.74
C SER A 370 -6.71 16.24 -27.43
N ASN A 371 -7.52 15.57 -28.24
CA ASN A 371 -7.70 14.12 -28.25
C ASN A 371 -7.84 13.56 -29.68
N ALA A 372 -7.66 14.42 -30.69
CA ALA A 372 -7.76 14.11 -32.12
C ALA A 372 -6.49 14.59 -32.87
N PRO A 373 -6.17 14.08 -34.07
CA PRO A 373 -5.01 14.54 -34.83
C PRO A 373 -5.13 16.00 -35.29
N SER A 374 -4.01 16.58 -35.75
CA SER A 374 -4.04 17.84 -36.51
C SER A 374 -4.70 17.63 -37.89
N ILE A 375 -4.92 18.73 -38.61
CA ILE A 375 -5.35 18.67 -40.01
C ILE A 375 -4.29 17.99 -40.88
N SER A 376 -4.73 17.32 -41.94
CA SER A 376 -3.86 16.66 -42.91
C SER A 376 -4.47 16.78 -44.31
N TYR A 377 -3.62 16.93 -45.32
CA TYR A 377 -4.02 16.94 -46.73
C TYR A 377 -2.85 16.58 -47.63
N ASN A 378 -3.16 16.07 -48.82
CA ASN A 378 -2.21 15.81 -49.90
C ASN A 378 -2.57 16.71 -51.08
N MET A 379 -1.85 17.82 -51.22
CA MET A 379 -2.01 18.78 -52.31
C MET A 379 -0.63 19.20 -52.81
N ARG A 380 -0.60 19.91 -53.93
CA ARG A 380 0.60 20.57 -54.46
C ARG A 380 0.33 22.06 -54.57
N LEU A 381 1.22 22.87 -54.03
CA LEU A 381 1.17 24.32 -54.24
C LEU A 381 1.68 24.62 -55.66
N ALA A 382 0.93 25.38 -56.46
CA ALA A 382 1.36 25.84 -57.78
C ALA A 382 2.64 26.70 -57.68
N ASP A 383 3.46 26.70 -58.73
CA ASP A 383 4.73 27.45 -58.74
C ASP A 383 4.51 28.98 -58.68
N GLU A 384 3.39 29.44 -59.24
CA GLU A 384 2.98 30.85 -59.26
C GLU A 384 2.33 31.31 -57.95
N ALA A 385 1.95 30.37 -57.07
CA ALA A 385 1.34 30.71 -55.79
C ALA A 385 2.42 31.18 -54.79
N PRO A 386 2.16 32.21 -53.97
CA PRO A 386 3.12 32.67 -52.96
C PRO A 386 3.56 31.54 -52.03
N LYS A 387 4.86 31.31 -51.89
CA LYS A 387 5.40 30.24 -51.02
C LYS A 387 5.48 30.73 -49.58
N SER A 388 4.95 29.98 -48.61
CA SER A 388 5.09 30.30 -47.18
C SER A 388 6.56 30.43 -46.78
N PRO A 389 6.93 31.28 -45.81
CA PRO A 389 8.28 31.29 -45.26
C PRO A 389 8.69 29.89 -44.76
N GLN A 390 9.98 29.61 -44.72
CA GLN A 390 10.49 28.32 -44.24
C GLN A 390 11.73 28.51 -43.38
N LEU A 391 11.69 27.99 -42.16
CA LEU A 391 12.83 27.96 -41.25
C LEU A 391 13.78 26.82 -41.67
N VAL A 392 15.06 27.12 -41.77
CA VAL A 392 16.12 26.14 -42.04
C VAL A 392 16.77 25.67 -40.74
N SER A 393 17.13 26.60 -39.85
CA SER A 393 17.65 26.27 -38.52
C SER A 393 17.68 27.48 -37.60
N VAL A 394 17.62 27.24 -36.29
CA VAL A 394 18.01 28.19 -35.25
C VAL A 394 19.37 27.75 -34.69
N ARG A 395 20.29 28.70 -34.51
CA ARG A 395 21.62 28.46 -33.90
C ARG A 395 21.83 29.45 -32.77
N TYR A 396 22.34 28.95 -31.65
CA TYR A 396 22.72 29.78 -30.50
C TYR A 396 24.25 29.83 -30.39
N LEU A 397 24.78 31.02 -30.07
CA LEU A 397 26.19 31.19 -29.73
C LEU A 397 26.36 31.00 -28.22
N TRP A 398 26.78 29.80 -27.84
CA TRP A 398 27.05 29.41 -26.45
C TRP A 398 28.45 29.84 -26.02
N ASP A 399 28.61 30.24 -24.76
CA ASP A 399 29.89 30.72 -24.25
C ASP A 399 30.95 29.61 -24.10
N ASP A 400 30.54 28.34 -23.99
CA ASP A 400 31.45 27.19 -23.82
C ASP A 400 31.78 26.42 -25.12
N ILE A 401 30.81 26.29 -26.03
CA ILE A 401 30.95 25.48 -27.26
C ILE A 401 30.85 26.30 -28.56
N GLY A 402 30.61 27.61 -28.48
CA GLY A 402 30.39 28.45 -29.66
C GLY A 402 29.04 28.19 -30.33
N TRP A 403 28.97 28.31 -31.67
CA TRP A 403 27.71 28.13 -32.42
C TRP A 403 27.21 26.69 -32.36
N GLY A 404 26.13 26.47 -31.61
CA GLY A 404 25.53 25.16 -31.35
C GLY A 404 24.07 25.09 -31.74
N THR A 405 23.41 24.03 -31.28
CA THR A 405 21.96 23.85 -31.37
C THR A 405 21.24 24.87 -30.50
N ASP A 406 19.98 25.14 -30.83
CA ASP A 406 19.05 25.99 -30.08
C ASP A 406 18.33 25.23 -28.95
N SER A 407 18.73 23.98 -28.72
CA SER A 407 18.24 23.13 -27.65
C SER A 407 19.39 22.46 -26.92
N ARG A 408 19.38 22.53 -25.59
CA ARG A 408 20.41 21.94 -24.72
C ARG A 408 19.89 21.73 -23.30
N ARG A 409 20.21 20.58 -22.70
CA ARG A 409 20.06 20.35 -21.26
C ARG A 409 21.40 20.64 -20.58
N LEU A 410 21.38 21.51 -19.58
CA LEU A 410 22.53 21.88 -18.77
C LEU A 410 22.44 21.15 -17.44
N TYR A 411 23.42 20.30 -17.16
CA TYR A 411 23.59 19.66 -15.87
C TYR A 411 24.15 20.65 -14.86
N GLN A 412 24.14 20.27 -13.59
CA GLN A 412 24.62 21.11 -12.48
C GLN A 412 26.03 21.67 -12.73
N ASN A 413 26.94 20.85 -13.28
CA ASN A 413 28.30 21.26 -13.59
C ASN A 413 28.45 22.09 -14.88
N ASP A 414 27.37 22.29 -15.66
CA ASP A 414 27.35 23.10 -16.87
C ASP A 414 26.92 24.56 -16.61
N VAL A 415 26.48 24.87 -15.38
CA VAL A 415 25.98 26.19 -14.96
C VAL A 415 27.09 26.92 -14.17
N PRO A 416 27.33 28.24 -14.37
CA PRO A 416 26.54 29.17 -15.17
C PRO A 416 26.82 29.09 -16.67
N MET A 417 25.80 29.38 -17.48
CA MET A 417 25.85 29.33 -18.94
C MET A 417 25.08 30.49 -19.57
N ASN A 418 25.54 30.99 -20.72
CA ASN A 418 24.87 32.06 -21.44
C ASN A 418 24.92 31.91 -22.97
N VAL A 419 23.90 32.46 -23.63
CA VAL A 419 23.81 32.59 -25.09
C VAL A 419 23.83 34.06 -25.46
N SER A 420 24.87 34.48 -26.18
CA SER A 420 25.10 35.89 -26.53
C SER A 420 24.47 36.32 -27.85
N LYS A 421 24.24 35.38 -28.79
CA LYS A 421 23.62 35.66 -30.10
C LYS A 421 22.74 34.50 -30.58
N VAL A 422 21.74 34.85 -31.39
CA VAL A 422 20.89 33.89 -32.12
C VAL A 422 21.01 34.16 -33.62
N ARG A 423 21.27 33.10 -34.40
CA ARG A 423 21.23 33.13 -35.87
C ARG A 423 20.06 32.30 -36.39
N LEU A 424 19.25 32.91 -37.24
CA LEU A 424 18.02 32.35 -37.78
C LEU A 424 18.20 32.18 -39.28
N ASN A 425 18.38 30.94 -39.73
CA ASN A 425 18.52 30.64 -41.15
C ASN A 425 17.15 30.31 -41.74
N VAL A 426 16.83 30.89 -42.89
CA VAL A 426 15.54 30.79 -43.59
C VAL A 426 15.75 30.45 -45.05
N SER A 427 14.73 29.91 -45.72
CA SER A 427 14.78 29.78 -47.18
C SER A 427 14.52 31.15 -47.83
N PRO A 428 15.28 31.54 -48.87
CA PRO A 428 15.01 32.76 -49.62
C PRO A 428 13.58 32.82 -50.17
N ARG A 429 13.02 34.03 -50.17
CA ARG A 429 11.70 34.35 -50.75
C ARG A 429 11.81 35.60 -51.62
N ASP A 430 10.83 35.77 -52.50
CA ASP A 430 10.64 36.92 -53.39
C ASP A 430 10.03 38.14 -52.67
N TYR A 431 9.70 37.98 -51.39
CA TYR A 431 9.26 39.04 -50.48
C TYR A 431 10.14 39.08 -49.22
N SER A 432 10.14 40.23 -48.53
CA SER A 432 10.86 40.42 -47.27
C SER A 432 10.25 39.54 -46.15
N GLN A 433 11.10 38.83 -45.40
CA GLN A 433 10.65 37.97 -44.30
C GLN A 433 10.96 38.64 -42.96
N ARG A 434 9.96 38.71 -42.07
CA ARG A 434 10.16 39.13 -40.68
C ARG A 434 10.25 37.90 -39.79
N VAL A 435 11.39 37.74 -39.12
CA VAL A 435 11.69 36.63 -38.22
C VAL A 435 11.59 37.13 -36.80
N TYR A 436 10.63 36.60 -36.05
CA TYR A 436 10.48 36.85 -34.63
C TYR A 436 11.00 35.65 -33.84
N HIS A 437 11.90 35.89 -32.89
CA HIS A 437 12.34 34.91 -31.91
C HIS A 437 11.99 35.41 -30.51
N SER A 438 11.09 34.69 -29.82
CA SER A 438 10.54 35.17 -28.57
C SER A 438 11.62 35.38 -27.51
N GLY A 439 11.44 36.41 -26.67
CA GLY A 439 12.44 36.82 -25.69
C GLY A 439 13.66 37.57 -26.24
N VAL A 440 14.05 37.37 -27.50
CA VAL A 440 15.23 38.04 -28.09
C VAL A 440 14.84 39.25 -28.93
N GLY A 441 13.94 39.09 -29.90
CA GLY A 441 13.51 40.21 -30.75
C GLY A 441 13.00 39.79 -32.12
N GLU A 442 12.99 40.75 -33.04
CA GLU A 442 12.64 40.54 -34.45
C GLU A 442 13.79 41.04 -35.33
N CYS A 443 14.08 40.32 -36.41
CA CYS A 443 14.97 40.76 -37.49
C CYS A 443 14.30 40.58 -38.85
N SER A 444 14.73 41.37 -39.83
CA SER A 444 14.25 41.26 -41.21
C SER A 444 15.29 40.54 -42.06
N VAL A 445 14.83 39.61 -42.89
CA VAL A 445 15.62 38.96 -43.94
C VAL A 445 15.17 39.56 -45.28
N PRO A 446 16.03 40.35 -45.96
CA PRO A 446 15.73 40.94 -47.25
C PRO A 446 15.39 39.90 -48.33
N VAL A 447 14.80 40.38 -49.44
CA VAL A 447 14.48 39.54 -50.61
C VAL A 447 15.74 38.84 -51.12
N GLY A 448 15.70 37.53 -51.24
CA GLY A 448 16.81 36.70 -51.71
C GLY A 448 17.84 36.28 -50.65
N ASP A 449 17.84 36.89 -49.46
CA ASP A 449 18.75 36.53 -48.37
C ASP A 449 18.23 35.31 -47.58
N ASP A 450 19.11 34.67 -46.81
CA ASP A 450 18.88 33.38 -46.16
C ASP A 450 19.12 33.35 -44.64
N PHE A 451 19.50 34.46 -44.00
CA PHE A 451 19.57 34.52 -42.54
C PHE A 451 19.45 35.93 -41.95
N CYS A 452 19.17 36.00 -40.65
CA CYS A 452 19.45 37.18 -39.83
C CYS A 452 19.97 36.79 -38.44
N GLU A 453 20.67 37.73 -37.79
CA GLU A 453 21.23 37.56 -36.45
C GLU A 453 20.66 38.59 -35.48
N MET A 454 20.56 38.21 -34.21
CA MET A 454 20.14 39.08 -33.11
C MET A 454 21.06 38.86 -31.90
N GLU A 455 21.34 39.94 -31.17
CA GLU A 455 22.00 39.85 -29.87
C GLU A 455 21.01 39.33 -28.83
N ALA A 456 21.44 38.40 -27.98
CA ALA A 456 20.64 37.84 -26.90
C ALA A 456 21.21 38.27 -25.53
N THR A 457 20.36 38.81 -24.68
CA THR A 457 20.75 39.31 -23.34
C THR A 457 20.00 38.63 -22.20
N ASN A 458 19.08 37.70 -22.50
CA ASN A 458 18.17 37.08 -21.53
C ASN A 458 17.99 35.57 -21.77
N LEU A 459 19.07 34.91 -22.22
CA LEU A 459 19.18 33.47 -22.42
C LEU A 459 20.34 32.90 -21.57
N ASN A 460 20.33 33.22 -20.27
CA ASN A 460 21.31 32.77 -19.28
C ASN A 460 20.71 31.72 -18.32
N ALA A 461 21.57 30.86 -17.79
CA ALA A 461 21.31 29.92 -16.71
C ALA A 461 22.36 30.17 -15.62
N ASP A 462 21.95 30.56 -14.41
CA ASP A 462 22.85 30.98 -13.34
C ASP A 462 22.94 29.93 -12.23
N GLU A 463 24.04 29.93 -11.47
CA GLU A 463 24.21 29.06 -10.28
C GLU A 463 23.09 29.29 -9.26
N GLY A 464 22.66 28.23 -8.58
CA GLY A 464 21.58 28.27 -7.58
C GLY A 464 20.18 28.52 -8.18
N THR A 465 20.03 28.42 -9.51
CA THR A 465 18.73 28.59 -10.19
C THR A 465 18.29 27.31 -10.90
N GLY A 466 16.99 27.18 -11.12
CA GLY A 466 16.42 26.15 -11.98
C GLY A 466 15.41 26.77 -12.92
N GLY A 467 15.40 26.36 -14.17
CA GLY A 467 14.59 27.02 -15.18
C GLY A 467 14.47 26.28 -16.51
N ARG A 468 13.54 26.79 -17.32
CA ARG A 468 13.49 26.52 -18.75
C ARG A 468 13.37 27.82 -19.53
N HIS A 469 14.24 28.00 -20.52
CA HIS A 469 14.00 28.92 -21.61
C HIS A 469 13.32 28.17 -22.75
N GLN A 470 12.00 28.32 -22.86
CA GLN A 470 11.26 27.93 -24.06
C GLN A 470 11.04 29.18 -24.90
N ARG A 471 11.75 29.27 -26.03
CA ARG A 471 11.54 30.31 -27.03
C ARG A 471 10.86 29.72 -28.24
N TYR A 472 10.16 30.56 -29.00
CA TYR A 472 9.58 30.15 -30.26
C TYR A 472 10.01 31.10 -31.37
N THR A 473 10.25 30.53 -32.54
CA THR A 473 10.56 31.26 -33.77
C THR A 473 9.37 31.18 -34.69
N ILE A 474 8.95 32.33 -35.22
CA ILE A 474 7.98 32.44 -36.30
C ILE A 474 8.57 33.32 -37.39
N ILE A 475 8.40 32.93 -38.63
CA ILE A 475 8.73 33.74 -39.79
C ILE A 475 7.43 34.11 -40.48
N ARG A 476 7.28 35.38 -40.84
CA ARG A 476 6.09 35.90 -41.53
C ARG A 476 6.46 36.84 -42.67
N ASN A 477 5.55 37.01 -43.62
CA ASN A 477 5.59 38.15 -44.53
C ASN A 477 5.07 39.42 -43.82
N ASP A 478 5.15 40.57 -44.49
CA ASP A 478 4.86 41.87 -43.88
C ASP A 478 3.41 42.07 -43.40
N ASP A 479 2.43 41.45 -44.08
CA ASP A 479 1.00 41.52 -43.70
C ASP A 479 0.56 40.36 -42.77
N GLY A 480 1.43 39.37 -42.53
CA GLY A 480 1.18 38.24 -41.65
C GLY A 480 0.28 37.13 -42.22
N THR A 481 -0.12 37.22 -43.49
CA THR A 481 -0.95 36.20 -44.16
C THR A 481 -0.18 34.90 -44.40
N LEU A 482 1.13 34.98 -44.66
CA LEU A 482 2.02 33.83 -44.79
C LEU A 482 2.93 33.74 -43.58
N ARG A 483 2.95 32.58 -42.92
CA ARG A 483 3.83 32.34 -41.78
C ARG A 483 4.17 30.87 -41.59
N THR A 484 5.27 30.62 -40.87
CA THR A 484 5.60 29.28 -40.38
C THR A 484 4.78 28.91 -39.15
N ASP A 485 4.74 27.62 -38.88
CA ASP A 485 4.47 27.05 -37.58
C ASP A 485 5.48 27.55 -36.55
N HIS A 486 5.15 27.36 -35.27
CA HIS A 486 6.07 27.67 -34.18
C HIS A 486 7.18 26.62 -34.15
N HIS A 487 8.43 27.06 -34.32
CA HIS A 487 9.60 26.26 -33.95
C HIS A 487 9.98 26.56 -32.50
N TYR A 488 10.06 25.56 -31.63
CA TYR A 488 10.39 25.76 -30.22
C TYR A 488 11.85 25.42 -29.91
N SER A 489 12.58 26.42 -29.43
CA SER A 489 13.94 26.31 -28.91
C SER A 489 13.89 26.12 -27.39
N GLN A 490 14.69 25.21 -26.83
CA GLN A 490 14.55 24.79 -25.43
C GLN A 490 15.87 24.62 -24.68
N ILE A 491 16.07 25.41 -23.64
CA ILE A 491 17.18 25.26 -22.68
C ILE A 491 16.59 24.85 -21.33
N TRP A 492 17.14 23.82 -20.70
CA TRP A 492 16.72 23.39 -19.35
C TRP A 492 17.93 23.29 -18.44
N TRP A 493 17.75 23.69 -17.19
CA TRP A 493 18.77 23.53 -16.15
C TRP A 493 18.12 23.43 -14.77
N ASN A 494 18.84 22.84 -13.83
CA ASN A 494 18.47 22.82 -12.43
C ASN A 494 19.71 22.72 -11.55
N ASP A 495 19.96 23.77 -10.78
CA ASP A 495 20.94 23.84 -9.69
C ASP A 495 20.28 24.36 -8.39
N ARG A 496 18.95 24.25 -8.30
CA ARG A 496 18.16 24.81 -7.18
C ARG A 496 17.28 23.78 -6.50
N TYR A 497 16.58 22.97 -7.27
CA TYR A 497 15.54 22.07 -6.78
C TYR A 497 16.16 20.71 -6.51
N TYR A 498 16.65 20.54 -5.28
CA TYR A 498 17.16 19.28 -4.76
C TYR A 498 16.00 18.41 -4.29
N PRO A 499 16.09 17.07 -4.43
CA PRO A 499 15.17 16.17 -3.75
C PRO A 499 15.26 16.38 -2.24
N GLU A 500 14.15 16.29 -1.55
CA GLU A 500 14.07 16.29 -0.09
C GLU A 500 13.69 14.88 0.36
N ILE A 501 14.35 14.37 1.40
CA ILE A 501 14.13 13.00 1.88
C ILE A 501 13.74 13.08 3.35
N GLU A 502 12.62 12.44 3.68
CA GLU A 502 12.27 12.04 5.03
C GLU A 502 12.19 10.51 5.09
N SER A 503 12.34 9.95 6.29
CA SER A 503 12.29 8.50 6.48
C SER A 503 11.48 8.11 7.69
N GLU A 504 10.75 7.01 7.57
CA GLU A 504 10.09 6.33 8.68
C GLU A 504 10.52 4.86 8.69
N ARG A 505 10.82 4.33 9.88
CA ARG A 505 11.06 2.90 10.07
C ARG A 505 9.93 2.29 10.89
N LYS A 506 9.36 1.18 10.40
CA LYS A 506 8.38 0.36 11.13
C LYS A 506 8.81 -1.10 11.06
N GLY A 507 9.34 -1.62 12.16
CA GLY A 507 9.89 -2.98 12.22
C GLY A 507 11.06 -3.17 11.25
N SER A 508 10.92 -4.14 10.34
CA SER A 508 11.90 -4.40 9.27
C SER A 508 11.68 -3.57 8.01
N THR A 509 10.66 -2.71 7.96
CA THR A 509 10.38 -1.90 6.79
C THR A 509 10.91 -0.48 6.97
N VAL A 510 11.59 0.03 5.95
CA VAL A 510 11.97 1.45 5.84
C VAL A 510 11.16 2.08 4.72
N ARG A 511 10.49 3.17 5.03
CA ARG A 511 9.88 4.04 4.03
C ARG A 511 10.71 5.30 3.89
N LEU A 512 10.94 5.68 2.64
CA LEU A 512 11.49 6.98 2.28
C LEU A 512 10.38 7.80 1.61
N PHE A 513 10.10 8.95 2.18
CA PHE A 513 9.23 9.97 1.61
C PHE A 513 10.14 10.96 0.90
N VAL A 514 10.13 10.92 -0.43
CA VAL A 514 10.98 11.77 -1.24
C VAL A 514 10.10 12.82 -1.91
N HIS A 515 10.28 14.07 -1.55
CA HIS A 515 9.67 15.19 -2.26
C HIS A 515 10.68 15.70 -3.30
N GLN A 516 10.35 15.64 -4.59
CA GLN A 516 11.11 16.31 -5.64
C GLN A 516 10.37 17.60 -6.01
N PRO A 517 10.82 18.76 -5.53
CA PRO A 517 10.19 20.02 -5.89
C PRO A 517 10.15 20.18 -7.41
N HIS A 518 8.99 20.60 -7.92
CA HIS A 518 8.79 20.86 -9.35
C HIS A 518 8.93 19.61 -10.24
N GLU A 519 8.65 18.42 -9.70
CA GLU A 519 8.58 17.20 -10.51
C GLU A 519 7.63 17.40 -11.70
N TYR A 520 8.02 16.89 -12.87
CA TYR A 520 7.30 17.05 -14.13
C TYR A 520 7.30 18.46 -14.75
N ASP A 521 7.88 19.47 -14.09
CA ASP A 521 7.97 20.80 -14.69
C ASP A 521 8.72 20.74 -16.03
N TRP A 522 8.22 21.59 -16.93
CA TRP A 522 8.74 21.77 -18.27
C TRP A 522 8.79 20.50 -19.13
N GLY A 523 7.76 19.66 -19.00
CA GLY A 523 7.62 18.43 -19.78
C GLY A 523 8.49 17.30 -19.22
N ALA A 524 8.48 17.12 -17.89
CA ALA A 524 9.30 16.13 -17.20
C ALA A 524 10.79 16.35 -17.38
N SER A 525 11.22 17.62 -17.40
CA SER A 525 12.64 17.96 -17.46
C SER A 525 13.25 17.91 -16.08
N ILE A 526 12.64 18.58 -15.09
CA ILE A 526 12.91 18.28 -13.68
C ILE A 526 12.28 16.93 -13.39
N LYS A 527 13.12 15.97 -13.04
CA LYS A 527 12.66 14.61 -12.79
C LYS A 527 13.56 13.90 -11.77
N LEU A 528 12.95 13.30 -10.75
CA LEU A 528 13.62 12.33 -9.89
C LEU A 528 14.03 11.09 -10.71
N THR A 529 15.32 10.78 -10.73
CA THR A 529 15.88 9.70 -11.56
C THR A 529 16.28 8.46 -10.79
N SER A 530 16.73 8.61 -9.55
CA SER A 530 17.06 7.48 -8.69
C SER A 530 16.81 7.80 -7.23
N VAL A 531 16.35 6.80 -6.49
CA VAL A 531 16.37 6.75 -5.03
C VAL A 531 16.93 5.38 -4.67
N ALA A 532 17.93 5.34 -3.80
CA ALA A 532 18.58 4.11 -3.37
C ALA A 532 19.03 4.22 -1.92
N ILE A 533 19.26 3.07 -1.27
CA ILE A 533 19.93 3.01 0.03
C ILE A 533 21.37 2.57 -0.21
N HIS A 534 22.32 3.28 0.40
CA HIS A 534 23.74 3.00 0.34
C HIS A 534 24.25 2.66 1.74
N ASP A 535 25.34 1.92 1.82
CA ASP A 535 26.12 1.80 3.04
C ASP A 535 27.08 3.00 3.11
N ALA A 536 26.98 3.77 4.19
CA ALA A 536 27.78 4.96 4.42
C ALA A 536 29.26 4.65 4.60
N ASN A 537 29.61 3.41 5.01
CA ASN A 537 30.99 2.99 5.18
C ASN A 537 31.70 2.74 3.84
N THR A 538 31.01 2.14 2.87
CA THR A 538 31.57 1.79 1.56
C THR A 538 31.22 2.80 0.47
N GLY A 539 30.09 3.51 0.62
CA GLY A 539 29.50 4.37 -0.41
C GLY A 539 28.68 3.61 -1.45
N ASP A 540 28.66 2.28 -1.40
CA ASP A 540 28.00 1.42 -2.38
C ASP A 540 26.50 1.27 -2.09
N THR A 541 25.71 1.06 -3.15
CA THR A 541 24.28 0.70 -3.01
C THR A 541 24.16 -0.67 -2.36
N VAL A 542 23.35 -0.78 -1.30
CA VAL A 542 23.11 -2.08 -0.63
C VAL A 542 22.12 -2.93 -1.42
N PRO A 543 22.28 -4.27 -1.44
CA PRO A 543 21.39 -5.19 -2.15
C PRO A 543 20.09 -5.43 -1.37
N ILE A 544 19.33 -4.37 -1.12
CA ILE A 544 18.04 -4.41 -0.40
C ILE A 544 16.87 -4.54 -1.38
N SER A 545 15.92 -5.41 -1.06
CA SER A 545 14.68 -5.57 -1.80
C SER A 545 13.70 -4.46 -1.46
N GLY A 546 12.97 -4.00 -2.48
CA GLY A 546 12.02 -2.91 -2.36
C GLY A 546 12.11 -1.96 -3.54
N GLY A 547 11.49 -0.79 -3.40
CA GLY A 547 11.49 0.24 -4.42
C GLY A 547 10.31 1.18 -4.29
N LYS A 548 9.98 1.87 -5.38
CA LYS A 548 8.89 2.83 -5.41
C LYS A 548 7.55 2.12 -5.25
N VAL A 549 6.81 2.44 -4.19
CA VAL A 549 5.47 1.91 -3.92
C VAL A 549 4.37 2.88 -4.36
N SER A 550 4.62 4.18 -4.31
CA SER A 550 3.66 5.18 -4.78
C SER A 550 4.32 6.45 -5.28
N GLN A 551 3.54 7.22 -6.04
CA GLN A 551 3.90 8.56 -6.49
C GLN A 551 2.63 9.40 -6.60
N LYS A 552 2.65 10.60 -6.03
CA LYS A 552 1.61 11.60 -6.16
C LYS A 552 2.25 12.96 -6.48
N SER A 553 2.16 13.37 -7.74
CA SER A 553 2.84 14.58 -8.23
C SER A 553 4.34 14.54 -7.91
N ASP A 554 4.75 15.39 -6.98
CA ASP A 554 6.12 15.70 -6.56
C ASP A 554 6.57 14.79 -5.41
N ASP A 555 5.63 14.07 -4.80
CA ASP A 555 5.88 13.20 -3.66
C ASP A 555 5.98 11.73 -4.10
N PHE A 556 7.01 11.06 -3.62
CA PHE A 556 7.31 9.66 -3.88
C PHE A 556 7.44 8.91 -2.57
N ILE A 557 6.89 7.70 -2.54
CA ILE A 557 7.12 6.78 -1.42
C ILE A 557 7.89 5.58 -1.95
N TYR A 558 9.04 5.33 -1.36
CA TYR A 558 9.81 4.10 -1.54
C TYR A 558 9.69 3.27 -0.27
N GLU A 559 9.55 1.98 -0.42
CA GLU A 559 9.53 1.03 0.68
C GLU A 559 10.58 -0.04 0.44
N TYR A 560 11.39 -0.30 1.46
CA TYR A 560 12.46 -1.28 1.45
C TYR A 560 12.33 -2.24 2.63
N ASP A 561 12.60 -3.52 2.39
CA ASP A 561 12.57 -4.57 3.40
C ASP A 561 13.98 -4.88 3.89
N LEU A 562 14.28 -4.48 5.12
CA LEU A 562 15.58 -4.69 5.76
C LEU A 562 15.91 -6.18 5.92
N LYS A 563 14.93 -7.08 6.01
CA LYS A 563 15.20 -8.53 6.15
C LYS A 563 15.89 -9.12 4.92
N SER A 564 15.73 -8.46 3.77
CA SER A 564 16.34 -8.91 2.52
C SER A 564 17.83 -8.56 2.40
N LEU A 565 18.35 -7.71 3.29
CA LEU A 565 19.78 -7.45 3.35
C LEU A 565 20.52 -8.75 3.72
N PRO A 566 21.68 -9.05 3.10
CA PRO A 566 22.53 -10.14 3.54
C PRO A 566 22.99 -9.94 4.99
N GLU A 567 23.24 -11.04 5.71
CA GLU A 567 23.74 -10.99 7.10
C GLU A 567 24.99 -10.10 7.23
N GLY A 568 24.98 -9.18 8.20
CA GLY A 568 26.05 -8.24 8.43
C GLY A 568 25.62 -6.90 9.03
N LEU A 569 26.62 -6.07 9.37
CA LEU A 569 26.42 -4.74 9.94
C LEU A 569 26.50 -3.67 8.85
N TYR A 570 25.48 -2.83 8.76
CA TYR A 570 25.36 -1.76 7.77
C TYR A 570 25.11 -0.40 8.43
N SER A 571 25.78 0.64 7.93
CA SER A 571 25.46 2.03 8.24
C SER A 571 24.64 2.61 7.10
N LEU A 572 23.31 2.64 7.22
CA LEU A 572 22.46 2.95 6.06
C LEU A 572 22.30 4.46 5.84
N LYS A 573 22.37 4.89 4.57
CA LYS A 573 21.97 6.24 4.12
C LYS A 573 21.08 6.17 2.87
N ALA A 574 20.09 7.04 2.79
CA ALA A 574 19.28 7.21 1.58
C ALA A 574 19.93 8.24 0.65
N VAL A 575 19.90 7.97 -0.66
CA VAL A 575 20.41 8.86 -1.71
C VAL A 575 19.34 9.06 -2.76
N ALA A 576 18.94 10.31 -2.99
CA ALA A 576 17.98 10.69 -4.02
C ALA A 576 18.62 11.66 -5.02
N LYS A 577 18.38 11.45 -6.33
CA LYS A 577 19.02 12.21 -7.40
C LYS A 577 18.05 12.68 -8.47
N GLU A 578 18.08 13.97 -8.73
CA GLU A 578 17.39 14.63 -9.84
C GLU A 578 18.22 14.52 -11.14
N ARG A 579 17.54 14.52 -12.28
CA ARG A 579 18.12 14.32 -13.61
C ARG A 579 19.30 15.24 -13.94
N HIS A 580 19.30 16.50 -13.51
CA HIS A 580 20.35 17.45 -13.87
C HIS A 580 21.58 17.35 -12.96
N GLY A 581 21.53 16.57 -11.88
CA GLY A 581 22.65 16.42 -10.95
C GLY A 581 22.33 16.62 -9.47
N PRO A 582 21.43 17.55 -9.08
CA PRO A 582 21.12 17.79 -7.66
C PRO A 582 20.80 16.49 -6.93
N THR A 583 21.57 16.23 -5.87
CA THR A 583 21.58 14.98 -5.12
C THR A 583 21.50 15.28 -3.63
N THR A 584 20.62 14.57 -2.94
CA THR A 584 20.45 14.68 -1.48
C THR A 584 20.78 13.34 -0.84
N GLU A 585 21.55 13.40 0.24
CA GLU A 585 21.86 12.24 1.08
C GLU A 585 21.26 12.45 2.46
N LEU A 586 20.57 11.44 2.98
CA LEU A 586 20.00 11.42 4.33
C LEU A 586 20.60 10.22 5.10
N PRO A 587 21.38 10.46 6.17
CA PRO A 587 21.77 9.40 7.09
C PRO A 587 20.52 8.76 7.70
N LEU A 588 20.45 7.42 7.70
CA LEU A 588 19.35 6.67 8.31
C LEU A 588 19.77 6.17 9.69
N PHE A 589 20.25 4.93 9.78
CA PHE A 589 20.59 4.26 11.02
C PHE A 589 21.53 3.07 10.78
N GLU A 590 22.16 2.60 11.86
CA GLU A 590 22.86 1.31 11.87
C GLU A 590 21.86 0.16 11.87
N TYR A 591 22.09 -0.85 11.05
CA TYR A 591 21.27 -2.05 10.97
C TYR A 591 22.17 -3.29 10.99
N ASN A 592 21.95 -4.14 11.98
CA ASN A 592 22.53 -5.47 12.02
C ASN A 592 21.52 -6.43 11.39
N SER A 593 21.79 -6.87 10.16
CA SER A 593 20.96 -7.85 9.48
C SER A 593 21.31 -9.24 9.99
N ASP A 594 20.31 -9.93 10.51
CA ASP A 594 20.43 -11.29 11.03
C ASP A 594 19.49 -12.22 10.26
N GLN A 595 20.09 -13.21 9.59
CA GLN A 595 19.38 -14.21 8.78
C GLN A 595 19.56 -15.63 9.37
N THR A 596 20.21 -15.75 10.51
CA THR A 596 20.47 -17.04 11.15
C THR A 596 19.35 -17.31 12.17
N PRO A 597 18.63 -18.44 12.09
CA PRO A 597 17.64 -18.78 13.10
C PRO A 597 18.27 -19.07 14.47
N PRO A 598 17.52 -18.83 15.56
CA PRO A 598 17.98 -19.17 16.89
C PRO A 598 18.19 -20.69 17.04
N ASN A 599 18.99 -21.08 18.01
CA ASN A 599 19.15 -22.45 18.47
C ASN A 599 18.24 -22.72 19.68
N VAL A 600 17.60 -23.90 19.67
CA VAL A 600 16.85 -24.43 20.82
C VAL A 600 17.60 -25.64 21.37
N VAL A 601 17.85 -25.63 22.69
CA VAL A 601 18.34 -26.78 23.43
C VAL A 601 17.21 -27.29 24.33
N ILE A 602 16.80 -28.54 24.11
CA ILE A 602 15.85 -29.27 24.96
C ILE A 602 16.66 -30.20 25.86
N ASP A 603 16.87 -29.80 27.11
CA ASP A 603 17.67 -30.53 28.10
C ASP A 603 16.77 -31.53 28.84
N ILE A 604 16.92 -32.81 28.51
CA ILE A 604 16.17 -33.93 29.12
C ILE A 604 17.19 -34.85 29.82
N PRO A 605 17.16 -34.95 31.15
CA PRO A 605 18.13 -35.72 31.91
C PRO A 605 17.89 -37.24 31.78
N ASN A 606 18.81 -38.02 32.37
CA ASN A 606 18.67 -39.48 32.54
C ASN A 606 18.43 -40.30 31.27
N GLY A 607 18.88 -39.81 30.11
CA GLY A 607 18.74 -40.53 28.84
C GLY A 607 17.32 -40.57 28.28
N GLY A 608 16.45 -39.66 28.72
CA GLY A 608 15.06 -39.54 28.25
C GLY A 608 14.01 -39.94 29.29
N ASP A 609 14.39 -40.57 30.39
CA ASP A 609 13.43 -40.97 31.44
C ASP A 609 13.32 -39.89 32.51
N ILE A 610 12.16 -39.21 32.57
CA ILE A 610 11.91 -38.13 33.55
C ILE A 610 10.85 -38.56 34.56
N SER A 611 11.01 -38.09 35.80
CA SER A 611 10.05 -38.33 36.87
C SER A 611 9.05 -37.18 37.04
N THR A 612 9.40 -36.02 36.50
CA THR A 612 8.59 -34.79 36.49
C THR A 612 8.94 -33.94 35.26
N LEU A 613 8.00 -33.11 34.78
CA LEU A 613 8.31 -32.14 33.71
C LEU A 613 9.23 -31.01 34.17
N ASP A 614 9.38 -30.81 35.48
CA ASP A 614 10.38 -29.87 36.00
C ASP A 614 11.82 -30.38 35.75
N ASP A 615 12.00 -31.64 35.36
CA ASP A 615 13.29 -32.18 34.93
C ASP A 615 13.69 -31.67 33.53
N VAL A 616 12.72 -31.17 32.74
CA VAL A 616 12.95 -30.68 31.37
C VAL A 616 13.19 -29.18 31.38
N ALA A 617 14.35 -28.76 30.87
CA ALA A 617 14.69 -27.35 30.71
C ALA A 617 14.88 -26.98 29.24
N LEU A 618 14.32 -25.85 28.84
CA LEU A 618 14.52 -25.28 27.51
C LEU A 618 15.51 -24.12 27.60
N ARG A 619 16.49 -24.07 26.70
CA ARG A 619 17.40 -22.92 26.55
C ARG A 619 17.43 -22.46 25.11
N LEU A 620 17.32 -21.15 24.91
CA LEU A 620 17.44 -20.51 23.61
C LEU A 620 18.77 -19.77 23.51
N GLY A 621 19.34 -19.72 22.31
CA GLY A 621 20.52 -18.91 22.04
C GLY A 621 20.60 -18.54 20.57
N ASP A 622 21.31 -17.48 20.25
CA ASP A 622 21.52 -17.02 18.88
C ASP A 622 22.88 -16.31 18.75
N ASN A 623 23.43 -16.24 17.53
CA ASN A 623 24.73 -15.63 17.27
C ASN A 623 24.69 -14.09 17.28
N ILE A 624 23.52 -13.49 17.03
CA ILE A 624 23.32 -12.05 16.95
C ILE A 624 22.27 -11.58 17.96
N ASP A 625 21.12 -12.24 18.07
CA ASP A 625 20.07 -11.90 19.02
C ASP A 625 20.37 -12.47 20.42
N THR A 626 20.50 -11.60 21.42
CA THR A 626 20.73 -12.06 22.79
C THR A 626 19.47 -12.53 23.50
N THR A 627 18.29 -12.30 22.91
CA THR A 627 16.96 -12.51 23.53
C THR A 627 15.94 -13.16 22.55
N PRO A 628 16.27 -14.29 21.91
CA PRO A 628 15.30 -15.04 21.11
C PRO A 628 14.12 -15.50 21.97
N LYS A 629 12.95 -15.68 21.36
CA LYS A 629 11.68 -15.92 22.06
C LYS A 629 11.07 -17.26 21.72
N LEU A 630 10.46 -17.87 22.72
CA LEU A 630 9.63 -19.05 22.56
C LEU A 630 8.28 -18.67 21.96
N LEU A 631 7.84 -19.37 20.90
CA LEU A 631 6.53 -19.15 20.27
C LEU A 631 5.49 -20.17 20.69
N SER A 632 5.88 -21.45 20.77
CA SER A 632 4.96 -22.52 21.13
C SER A 632 5.70 -23.78 21.55
N ILE A 633 5.06 -24.55 22.43
CA ILE A 633 5.47 -25.90 22.81
C ILE A 633 4.29 -26.82 22.58
N ARG A 634 4.50 -27.93 21.88
CA ARG A 634 3.50 -28.98 21.68
C ARG A 634 4.03 -30.30 22.19
N MET A 635 3.22 -31.01 22.97
CA MET A 635 3.52 -32.35 23.43
C MET A 635 2.57 -33.33 22.75
N THR A 636 3.14 -34.38 22.17
CA THR A 636 2.37 -35.46 21.53
C THR A 636 2.81 -36.82 22.03
N GLY A 637 1.93 -37.82 21.95
CA GLY A 637 2.26 -39.21 22.26
C GLY A 637 1.83 -39.64 23.66
N GLY A 638 2.60 -40.53 24.25
CA GLY A 638 2.24 -41.20 25.50
C GLY A 638 1.14 -42.26 25.33
N PRO A 639 0.81 -42.98 26.41
CA PRO A 639 -0.17 -44.06 26.39
C PRO A 639 -1.60 -43.62 26.01
N GLY A 640 -1.95 -42.35 26.27
CA GLY A 640 -3.24 -41.77 25.91
C GLY A 640 -3.31 -41.16 24.52
N HIS A 641 -2.23 -41.19 23.73
CA HIS A 641 -2.10 -40.44 22.47
C HIS A 641 -2.43 -38.95 22.63
N GLU A 642 -1.85 -38.33 23.66
CA GLU A 642 -2.04 -36.91 23.92
C GLU A 642 -1.55 -36.06 22.75
N ASP A 643 -2.21 -34.93 22.57
CA ASP A 643 -1.84 -33.88 21.63
C ASP A 643 -2.28 -32.55 22.22
N VAL A 644 -1.34 -31.88 22.89
CA VAL A 644 -1.61 -30.68 23.69
C VAL A 644 -0.55 -29.62 23.46
N GLY A 645 -1.00 -28.36 23.36
CA GLY A 645 -0.11 -27.21 23.48
C GLY A 645 0.18 -26.92 24.94
N LEU A 646 1.45 -26.74 25.29
CA LEU A 646 1.89 -26.47 26.66
C LEU A 646 2.14 -24.98 26.87
N SER A 647 1.80 -24.50 28.06
CA SER A 647 2.30 -23.23 28.58
C SER A 647 3.70 -23.43 29.20
N TRP A 648 4.38 -22.34 29.55
CA TRP A 648 5.72 -22.37 30.11
C TRP A 648 5.94 -21.26 31.13
N ARG A 649 6.97 -21.44 31.96
CA ARG A 649 7.50 -20.45 32.88
C ARG A 649 8.81 -19.92 32.34
N GLU A 650 8.98 -18.62 32.42
CA GLU A 650 10.25 -17.96 32.10
C GLU A 650 11.11 -17.93 33.36
N ASP A 651 12.19 -18.72 33.36
CA ASP A 651 13.12 -18.78 34.49
C ASP A 651 14.18 -17.67 34.36
N THR A 652 14.62 -17.40 33.13
CA THR A 652 15.46 -16.27 32.72
C THR A 652 15.08 -15.84 31.30
N GLU A 653 15.65 -14.74 30.79
CA GLU A 653 15.35 -14.23 29.43
C GLU A 653 15.56 -15.25 28.29
N THR A 654 16.35 -16.32 28.52
CA THR A 654 16.65 -17.35 27.52
C THR A 654 16.42 -18.77 28.02
N SER A 655 15.83 -18.96 29.21
CA SER A 655 15.59 -20.29 29.78
C SER A 655 14.17 -20.44 30.30
N TYR A 656 13.55 -21.58 29.96
CA TYR A 656 12.15 -21.83 30.26
C TYR A 656 11.94 -23.23 30.85
N SER A 657 10.96 -23.30 31.75
CA SER A 657 10.43 -24.54 32.33
C SER A 657 9.01 -24.78 31.84
N LEU A 658 8.55 -26.03 31.83
CA LEU A 658 7.25 -26.40 31.29
C LEU A 658 6.12 -26.26 32.33
N GLU A 659 4.93 -25.86 31.88
CA GLU A 659 3.70 -26.05 32.67
C GLU A 659 3.15 -27.47 32.49
N TYR A 660 2.50 -27.96 33.54
CA TYR A 660 2.06 -29.35 33.59
C TYR A 660 0.78 -29.58 32.77
N PRO A 661 0.78 -30.60 31.88
CA PRO A 661 -0.42 -31.27 31.41
C PRO A 661 -0.75 -32.47 32.29
N VAL A 662 -1.81 -33.19 31.96
CA VAL A 662 -2.02 -34.55 32.47
C VAL A 662 -1.04 -35.49 31.77
N LEU A 663 -0.28 -36.27 32.55
CA LEU A 663 0.68 -37.26 32.05
C LEU A 663 0.36 -38.66 32.55
N PHE A 664 0.65 -39.65 31.71
CA PHE A 664 0.49 -41.07 32.01
C PHE A 664 1.85 -41.77 31.99
N PRO A 665 2.14 -42.67 32.95
CA PRO A 665 3.41 -43.40 32.97
C PRO A 665 3.64 -44.16 31.66
N SER A 666 4.85 -44.04 31.09
CA SER A 666 5.30 -44.81 29.92
C SER A 666 5.73 -46.21 30.38
N LEU A 667 4.82 -47.19 30.32
CA LEU A 667 5.04 -48.55 30.88
C LEU A 667 5.53 -49.55 29.82
N SER A 668 5.32 -49.25 28.54
CA SER A 668 5.69 -50.11 27.41
C SER A 668 6.44 -49.35 26.32
N GLU A 669 7.17 -50.08 25.48
CA GLU A 669 7.81 -49.52 24.29
C GLU A 669 6.76 -48.88 23.36
N GLY A 670 7.03 -47.67 22.86
CA GLY A 670 6.10 -46.90 22.05
C GLY A 670 5.13 -46.01 22.83
N GLU A 671 5.16 -46.03 24.17
CA GLU A 671 4.38 -45.12 25.03
C GLU A 671 5.16 -43.84 25.44
N GLY A 672 6.18 -43.46 24.67
CA GLY A 672 6.96 -42.23 24.89
C GLY A 672 6.23 -40.98 24.41
N TYR A 673 6.65 -39.82 24.92
CA TYR A 673 6.18 -38.50 24.53
C TYR A 673 7.22 -37.79 23.66
N THR A 674 6.76 -36.94 22.75
CA THR A 674 7.60 -36.04 21.95
C THR A 674 7.22 -34.59 22.25
N LEU A 675 8.20 -33.78 22.65
CA LEU A 675 8.10 -32.34 22.72
C LEU A 675 8.54 -31.73 21.40
N THR A 676 7.77 -30.78 20.88
CA THR A 676 8.15 -29.94 19.74
C THR A 676 8.11 -28.49 20.17
N VAL A 677 9.24 -27.81 20.03
CA VAL A 677 9.48 -26.44 20.48
C VAL A 677 9.74 -25.57 19.27
N VAL A 678 9.03 -24.45 19.18
CA VAL A 678 9.24 -23.43 18.14
C VAL A 678 9.72 -22.15 18.79
N ALA A 679 10.83 -21.62 18.28
CA ALA A 679 11.40 -20.34 18.72
C ALA A 679 11.61 -19.41 17.52
N GLU A 680 11.65 -18.10 17.81
CA GLU A 680 11.84 -17.03 16.84
C GLU A 680 12.76 -15.95 17.41
N ASP A 681 13.69 -15.46 16.61
CA ASP A 681 14.50 -14.28 16.97
C ASP A 681 13.76 -12.97 16.68
N SER A 682 14.34 -11.84 17.06
CA SER A 682 13.82 -10.50 16.80
C SER A 682 13.79 -10.11 15.31
N SER A 683 14.56 -10.81 14.47
CA SER A 683 14.55 -10.69 13.02
C SER A 683 13.45 -11.53 12.35
N GLY A 684 12.74 -12.37 13.12
CA GLY A 684 11.67 -13.24 12.68
C GLY A 684 12.12 -14.55 12.05
N ASN A 685 13.40 -14.94 12.19
CA ASN A 685 13.85 -16.26 11.77
C ASN A 685 13.36 -17.30 12.79
N ARG A 686 12.88 -18.45 12.31
CA ARG A 686 12.25 -19.47 13.14
C ARG A 686 13.00 -20.79 13.09
N VAL A 687 13.01 -21.49 14.21
CA VAL A 687 13.48 -22.87 14.33
C VAL A 687 12.41 -23.74 14.97
N SER A 688 12.38 -25.02 14.61
CA SER A 688 11.57 -26.04 15.27
C SER A 688 12.47 -27.19 15.66
N GLU A 689 12.53 -27.51 16.94
CA GLU A 689 13.30 -28.63 17.48
C GLU A 689 12.39 -29.58 18.25
N SER A 690 12.72 -30.86 18.24
CA SER A 690 11.95 -31.89 18.93
C SER A 690 12.84 -32.81 19.75
N ALA A 691 12.31 -33.29 20.87
CA ALA A 691 12.98 -34.28 21.71
C ALA A 691 11.96 -35.23 22.34
N ASP A 692 12.37 -36.49 22.49
CA ASP A 692 11.55 -37.55 23.05
C ASP A 692 11.89 -37.78 24.53
N PHE A 693 10.87 -38.14 25.33
CA PHE A 693 11.04 -38.55 26.72
C PHE A 693 10.02 -39.62 27.11
N ASN A 694 10.36 -40.42 28.13
CA ASN A 694 9.44 -41.30 28.83
C ASN A 694 9.10 -40.69 30.19
N TYR A 695 7.83 -40.75 30.56
CA TYR A 695 7.41 -40.35 31.90
C TYR A 695 7.43 -41.55 32.83
N VAL A 696 8.41 -41.57 33.75
CA VAL A 696 8.64 -42.65 34.72
C VAL A 696 8.49 -42.05 36.14
N PRO A 697 7.25 -41.75 36.58
CA PRO A 697 7.02 -41.17 37.88
C PRO A 697 7.39 -42.15 39.00
N THR A 698 7.62 -41.62 40.19
CA THR A 698 7.77 -42.44 41.39
C THR A 698 6.50 -43.26 41.62
N ILE A 699 6.62 -44.59 41.51
CA ILE A 699 5.51 -45.51 41.76
C ILE A 699 5.48 -45.82 43.25
N VAL A 700 4.39 -45.45 43.93
CA VAL A 700 4.12 -45.93 45.29
C VAL A 700 3.27 -47.18 45.19
N ASP A 701 3.79 -48.29 45.70
CA ASP A 701 3.08 -49.55 45.70
C ASP A 701 1.82 -49.46 46.58
N VAL A 702 0.72 -49.99 46.05
CA VAL A 702 -0.54 -50.12 46.80
C VAL A 702 -0.43 -51.42 47.57
N GLY A 703 -0.01 -51.33 48.83
CA GLY A 703 0.62 -52.41 49.57
C GLY A 703 -0.04 -53.79 49.43
N GLY A 704 0.67 -54.72 48.80
CA GLY A 704 0.39 -56.16 48.78
C GLY A 704 1.62 -56.91 48.28
N GLU A 705 1.84 -58.16 48.72
CA GLU A 705 3.03 -58.96 48.34
C GLU A 705 3.08 -59.34 46.83
N GLU A 706 2.08 -58.95 46.04
CA GLU A 706 2.03 -59.14 44.59
C GLU A 706 1.80 -57.80 43.88
N SER A 707 2.62 -57.51 42.87
CA SER A 707 2.71 -56.25 42.12
C SER A 707 1.51 -55.97 41.18
N LEU A 708 0.34 -56.56 41.44
CA LEU A 708 -0.84 -56.43 40.59
C LEU A 708 -2.13 -56.49 41.43
N VAL A 709 -2.62 -55.34 41.87
CA VAL A 709 -3.92 -55.22 42.54
C VAL A 709 -5.04 -55.34 41.50
N LYS A 710 -5.66 -56.53 41.41
CA LYS A 710 -6.86 -56.74 40.59
C LYS A 710 -8.10 -56.40 41.42
N LEU A 711 -8.66 -55.21 41.22
CA LEU A 711 -9.96 -54.88 41.78
C LEU A 711 -11.06 -55.50 40.89
N PRO A 712 -11.97 -56.33 41.43
CA PRO A 712 -13.13 -56.77 40.69
C PRO A 712 -14.00 -55.55 40.30
N HIS A 713 -14.73 -55.64 39.20
CA HIS A 713 -15.68 -54.61 38.78
C HIS A 713 -16.90 -54.62 39.72
N ILE A 714 -16.80 -53.89 40.84
CA ILE A 714 -17.85 -53.72 41.85
C ILE A 714 -18.14 -52.23 42.05
N TYR A 715 -19.43 -51.89 42.08
CA TYR A 715 -19.94 -50.52 42.22
C TYR A 715 -20.03 -50.04 43.68
N GLU A 716 -19.44 -50.77 44.63
CA GLU A 716 -19.44 -50.44 46.06
C GLU A 716 -18.02 -50.19 46.56
N SER A 717 -17.87 -49.39 47.61
CA SER A 717 -16.57 -49.13 48.24
C SER A 717 -16.01 -50.44 48.82
N VAL A 718 -14.79 -50.78 48.39
CA VAL A 718 -14.11 -51.99 48.83
C VAL A 718 -13.26 -51.64 50.05
N THR A 719 -13.48 -52.35 51.15
CA THR A 719 -12.59 -52.33 52.32
C THR A 719 -11.89 -53.67 52.46
N ARG A 720 -10.67 -53.64 52.98
CA ARG A 720 -9.94 -54.86 53.34
C ARG A 720 -10.62 -55.54 54.52
N ALA A 721 -10.32 -56.84 54.71
CA ALA A 721 -10.88 -57.64 55.80
C ALA A 721 -10.57 -57.09 57.21
N ASP A 722 -9.55 -56.22 57.32
CA ASP A 722 -9.15 -55.51 58.54
C ASP A 722 -9.84 -54.14 58.73
N GLY A 723 -10.71 -53.74 57.80
CA GLY A 723 -11.44 -52.47 57.82
C GLY A 723 -10.71 -51.29 57.18
N MET A 724 -9.49 -51.48 56.63
CA MET A 724 -8.76 -50.45 55.91
C MET A 724 -9.33 -50.21 54.50
N ASN A 725 -9.06 -49.04 53.91
CA ASN A 725 -9.40 -48.76 52.50
C ASN A 725 -8.73 -49.78 51.56
N ALA A 726 -9.42 -50.20 50.50
CA ALA A 726 -8.85 -51.15 49.53
C ALA A 726 -7.61 -50.62 48.80
N LEU A 727 -7.50 -49.30 48.67
CA LEU A 727 -6.33 -48.61 48.15
C LEU A 727 -5.76 -47.76 49.29
N PHE A 728 -4.56 -48.11 49.77
CA PHE A 728 -3.76 -47.30 50.68
C PHE A 728 -2.31 -47.36 50.18
N SER A 729 -1.62 -46.23 50.24
CA SER A 729 -0.19 -46.14 49.91
C SER A 729 0.66 -46.33 51.17
N ALA A 730 1.88 -46.84 50.99
CA ALA A 730 2.89 -46.69 52.03
C ALA A 730 3.17 -45.19 52.29
N PRO A 731 3.55 -44.78 53.52
CA PRO A 731 3.87 -43.39 53.81
C PRO A 731 4.93 -42.87 52.84
N LEU A 732 4.59 -41.81 52.10
CA LEU A 732 5.53 -41.15 51.21
C LEU A 732 6.71 -40.64 52.03
N THR A 733 7.91 -40.98 51.59
CA THR A 733 9.14 -40.57 52.27
C THR A 733 9.95 -39.71 51.31
N LEU A 734 10.33 -38.50 51.72
CA LEU A 734 11.19 -37.62 50.95
C LEU A 734 12.57 -38.27 50.74
N GLY A 735 13.34 -37.75 49.78
CA GLY A 735 14.67 -38.29 49.44
C GLY A 735 15.70 -38.28 50.57
N ASP A 736 15.41 -37.62 51.69
CA ASP A 736 16.23 -37.58 52.91
C ASP A 736 15.75 -38.55 54.02
N GLY A 737 14.70 -39.35 53.76
CA GLY A 737 14.12 -40.29 54.72
C GLY A 737 13.02 -39.70 55.61
N THR A 738 12.60 -38.44 55.40
CA THR A 738 11.50 -37.83 56.14
C THR A 738 10.15 -38.31 55.63
N VAL A 739 9.31 -38.86 56.51
CA VAL A 739 7.94 -39.25 56.16
C VAL A 739 7.08 -37.99 55.99
N ILE A 740 6.44 -37.84 54.83
CA ILE A 740 5.53 -36.75 54.50
C ILE A 740 4.27 -36.89 55.38
N GLY A 741 3.95 -35.83 56.13
CA GLY A 741 2.75 -35.75 56.97
C GLY A 741 1.89 -34.55 56.60
N GLY A 742 0.56 -34.74 56.57
CA GLY A 742 -0.43 -33.73 56.21
C GLY A 742 -1.59 -34.33 55.40
N THR A 743 -2.63 -33.54 55.15
CA THR A 743 -3.73 -33.90 54.23
C THR A 743 -3.47 -33.23 52.88
N TYR A 744 -3.54 -34.01 51.81
CA TYR A 744 -3.30 -33.56 50.43
C TYR A 744 -4.45 -34.02 49.54
N SER A 745 -4.85 -33.21 48.56
CA SER A 745 -5.78 -33.65 47.52
C SER A 745 -5.13 -34.74 46.68
N VAL A 746 -5.85 -35.83 46.44
CA VAL A 746 -5.40 -36.95 45.62
C VAL A 746 -6.30 -37.03 44.41
N TYR A 747 -5.72 -36.93 43.22
CA TYR A 747 -6.46 -37.10 41.98
C TYR A 747 -6.24 -38.50 41.43
N ALA A 748 -7.31 -39.14 40.98
CA ALA A 748 -7.23 -40.37 40.21
C ALA A 748 -7.48 -40.05 38.74
N THR A 749 -6.50 -40.34 37.89
CA THR A 749 -6.65 -40.25 36.44
C THR A 749 -6.63 -41.65 35.85
N MET A 750 -7.57 -41.96 34.97
CA MET A 750 -7.56 -43.21 34.22
C MET A 750 -7.15 -42.99 32.76
N ARG A 751 -6.29 -43.87 32.23
CA ARG A 751 -5.83 -43.79 30.83
C ARG A 751 -7.02 -43.77 29.87
N ALA A 752 -6.90 -43.01 28.78
CA ALA A 752 -7.92 -42.89 27.75
C ALA A 752 -8.21 -44.23 27.04
N ASP A 753 -7.23 -45.13 26.97
CA ASP A 753 -7.31 -46.44 26.34
C ASP A 753 -7.77 -47.57 27.30
N ALA A 754 -8.14 -47.25 28.54
CA ALA A 754 -8.66 -48.23 29.48
C ALA A 754 -10.00 -48.84 29.01
N GLU A 755 -10.14 -50.16 29.07
CA GLU A 755 -11.32 -50.87 28.56
C GLU A 755 -12.59 -50.67 29.42
N VAL A 756 -12.43 -50.40 30.72
CA VAL A 756 -13.53 -50.29 31.70
C VAL A 756 -13.28 -49.17 32.72
N PRO A 757 -14.32 -48.45 33.19
CA PRO A 757 -14.19 -47.44 34.25
C PRO A 757 -13.85 -48.06 35.61
N LEU A 758 -13.25 -47.26 36.50
CA LEU A 758 -12.89 -47.64 37.86
C LEU A 758 -13.64 -46.79 38.89
N VAL A 759 -14.07 -47.36 40.01
CA VAL A 759 -14.62 -46.59 41.14
C VAL A 759 -13.59 -46.55 42.27
N ILE A 760 -13.18 -45.34 42.67
CA ILE A 760 -12.22 -45.10 43.76
C ILE A 760 -12.92 -44.28 44.84
N ASN A 761 -12.99 -44.80 46.07
CA ASN A 761 -13.68 -44.16 47.20
C ASN A 761 -15.10 -43.66 46.86
N GLY A 762 -15.84 -44.41 46.04
CA GLY A 762 -17.20 -44.06 45.62
C GLY A 762 -17.29 -43.09 44.43
N GLN A 763 -16.17 -42.57 43.94
CA GLN A 763 -16.10 -41.74 42.73
C GLN A 763 -15.81 -42.59 41.50
N LEU A 764 -16.66 -42.50 40.47
CA LEU A 764 -16.46 -43.17 39.19
C LEU A 764 -15.46 -42.37 38.35
N VAL A 765 -14.40 -43.03 37.89
CA VAL A 765 -13.36 -42.51 37.00
C VAL A 765 -13.45 -43.28 35.67
N ARG A 766 -13.83 -42.60 34.59
CA ARG A 766 -13.95 -43.16 33.23
C ARG A 766 -12.64 -43.09 32.45
N PRO A 767 -12.48 -43.85 31.35
CA PRO A 767 -11.29 -43.75 30.50
C PRO A 767 -11.08 -42.31 30.03
N GLY A 768 -9.90 -41.77 30.30
CA GLY A 768 -9.53 -40.38 30.00
C GLY A 768 -10.00 -39.36 31.03
N GLU A 769 -10.64 -39.79 32.13
CA GLU A 769 -11.15 -38.91 33.19
C GLU A 769 -10.13 -38.79 34.34
N THR A 770 -10.01 -37.57 34.90
CA THR A 770 -9.35 -37.30 36.18
C THR A 770 -10.37 -36.82 37.18
N VAL A 771 -10.42 -37.42 38.36
CA VAL A 771 -11.38 -37.05 39.41
C VAL A 771 -10.63 -36.78 40.72
N ASP A 772 -11.04 -35.72 41.43
CA ASP A 772 -10.57 -35.46 42.80
C ASP A 772 -11.17 -36.50 43.75
N ILE A 773 -10.29 -37.28 44.37
CA ILE A 773 -10.65 -38.27 45.35
C ILE A 773 -10.56 -37.60 46.72
N ALA A 774 -11.59 -36.82 47.05
CA ALA A 774 -11.72 -36.18 48.35
C ALA A 774 -11.65 -37.22 49.50
N ASP A 775 -10.98 -36.83 50.59
CA ASP A 775 -10.81 -37.62 51.82
C ASP A 775 -10.02 -38.94 51.68
N ALA A 776 -8.93 -38.93 50.92
CA ALA A 776 -7.91 -39.97 51.00
C ALA A 776 -6.83 -39.63 52.06
N TYR A 777 -7.25 -39.43 53.32
CA TYR A 777 -6.57 -39.77 54.59
C TYR A 777 -7.16 -38.99 55.78
#